data_AF-A0A7W3LNT9-F1
#
_entry.id   AF-A0A7W3LNT9-F1
#
_cell.length_a   1.000
_cell.length_b   1.000
_cell.length_c   1.000
_cell.angle_alpha   90.00
_cell.angle_beta   90.00
_cell.angle_gamma   90.00
#
_symmetry.space_group_name_H-M   'P 1'
#
loop_
_entity.id
_entity.type
_entity.pdbx_description
1 polymer ?
#
loop_
_entity_poly.entity_id
_entity_poly.type
_entity_poly.pdbx_seq_one_letter_code
_entity_poly.pdbx_strand_id
1 'polypeptide(L)'
;MHPSLPDVAALAADGPRPVKSALTRAAKPLPAAELAPFFEDACRALLAAGEGDLAQWAFGQARKVDGDHPGTADPDRVHGVFLELVPAGGVAPAALRGYAAFLEERRAADEAYERFLEVLDAAFAAGVIPYARLFPDVRKLAKAAKVGRKAAERDLAERMLRAGVVPVASHQVWAGLREPLAALGGRGGTPLDLLVAAEPDRAFHEDESGPQIAEEIRQSWLATLAEAGAGARLGGEWFATVGRRCAAGTLVALVDQAGERLRPPAPSGAPDPGSDPAVPCDAALRLEPRRSPTIGALKSSATLLAETDDGFVTEITAGHLTGVAEALDRLGHPVHAEQAGRVAARLRETDLPDPVDLLVAALRAGVPAELGLPPRGETMWTPKASHRAVYQHGDHLAIGAGGWQGGLTAWDAAGGVVRNETLRHLPEGLDPWFDGTRVLVSRVADGRWQTFVVEGTVPTPGTDGESSALTYEPERAAARPQAPAEGEVTFPGAPGPSRVVLHRGVITVTGPDGTAGARLAFSPRQSAQDGLVPPPGWWGRRTPVDPEGSAALRVIGRETAEALVAAALRGPETAAAAVPRLLPEITEPALAKGVADLARTAADCLLTLEPWRERMGCGPAPVPAPPSPLHPLLAQPPGRPVGGGLGRLVSLRVMAGELTAAVAEVPDPPEAFLLRKVELAPGQYMLGQIFGRLAGYVYPAVFTGRAGALAGTRPWTASDWGDGSGRWRALELRSPERRRRDYVGELWRTPAGALLMLYMHDDRRTIAVEHAPDGRFCGFVPPGWEMPGEPIPQSRITPERLAALEGLLAARGPVVADPAWAHDLAGRTGMGLPSAARLLFGNREGRLSAETAPPGVAELLAAPEGTGHGLAYPQVDLFRERLLPDAPADLWETGPDVGAAAAWWRAFTGG
;
A
#
# COMPACT_ATOMS: atom_id res chain seq x y z
N MET A 1 -25.50 -15.37 83.86
CA MET A 1 -26.21 -16.50 83.24
C MET A 1 -26.38 -16.12 81.78
N HIS A 2 -25.60 -16.70 80.86
CA HIS A 2 -25.82 -16.47 79.43
C HIS A 2 -27.25 -16.96 79.09
N PRO A 3 -28.05 -16.21 78.34
CA PRO A 3 -29.35 -16.68 77.87
C PRO A 3 -29.13 -17.92 77.01
N SER A 4 -29.88 -18.99 77.26
CA SER A 4 -29.85 -20.15 76.36
C SER A 4 -30.33 -19.69 74.98
N LEU A 5 -29.48 -19.86 73.96
CA LEU A 5 -29.90 -19.68 72.58
C LEU A 5 -31.09 -20.61 72.29
N PRO A 6 -32.11 -20.15 71.54
CA PRO A 6 -33.15 -21.04 71.04
C PRO A 6 -32.52 -22.09 70.12
N ASP A 7 -33.16 -23.25 70.01
CA ASP A 7 -32.73 -24.31 69.07
C ASP A 7 -32.94 -23.86 67.62
N VAL A 8 -31.93 -23.18 67.08
CA VAL A 8 -31.96 -22.60 65.74
C VAL A 8 -32.02 -23.67 64.65
N ALA A 9 -31.50 -24.87 64.90
CA ALA A 9 -31.54 -25.98 63.95
C ALA A 9 -32.97 -26.53 63.80
N ALA A 10 -33.68 -26.72 64.93
CA ALA A 10 -35.08 -27.12 64.90
C ALA A 10 -35.98 -26.06 64.25
N LEU A 11 -35.72 -24.78 64.53
CA LEU A 11 -36.52 -23.66 63.99
C LEU A 11 -36.27 -23.39 62.50
N ALA A 12 -35.07 -23.68 61.99
CA ALA A 12 -34.75 -23.47 60.58
C ALA A 12 -35.54 -24.40 59.65
N ALA A 13 -35.94 -25.58 60.14
CA ALA A 13 -36.80 -26.51 59.41
C ALA A 13 -38.18 -25.91 59.05
N ASP A 14 -38.68 -24.96 59.86
CA ASP A 14 -39.95 -24.24 59.63
C ASP A 14 -39.78 -22.97 58.77
N GLY A 15 -38.56 -22.73 58.27
CA GLY A 15 -38.19 -21.62 57.41
C GLY A 15 -37.56 -20.40 58.13
N PRO A 16 -37.21 -19.34 57.38
CA PRO A 16 -36.37 -18.25 57.88
C PRO A 16 -37.07 -17.28 58.85
N ARG A 17 -38.40 -17.16 58.78
CA ARG A 17 -39.17 -16.21 59.62
C ARG A 17 -39.26 -16.65 61.10
N PRO A 18 -39.54 -17.93 61.42
CA PRO A 18 -39.48 -18.45 62.79
C PRO A 18 -38.15 -18.19 63.50
N VAL A 19 -37.02 -18.49 62.84
CA VAL A 19 -35.67 -18.28 63.37
C VAL A 19 -35.42 -16.82 63.72
N LYS A 20 -35.65 -15.90 62.78
CA LYS A 20 -35.45 -14.45 62.99
C LYS A 20 -36.31 -13.92 64.13
N SER A 21 -37.57 -14.38 64.22
CA SER A 21 -38.51 -13.95 65.25
C SER A 21 -38.13 -14.45 66.64
N ALA A 22 -37.67 -15.71 66.74
CA ALA A 22 -37.22 -16.31 68.00
C ALA A 22 -35.95 -15.64 68.52
N LEU A 23 -34.96 -15.43 67.66
CA LEU A 23 -33.71 -14.73 68.02
C LEU A 23 -33.96 -13.28 68.45
N THR A 24 -34.81 -12.55 67.72
CA THR A 24 -35.16 -11.16 68.10
C THR A 24 -35.89 -11.10 69.44
N ARG A 25 -36.77 -12.07 69.72
CA ARG A 25 -37.49 -12.16 71.01
C ARG A 25 -36.54 -12.50 72.16
N ALA A 26 -35.61 -13.42 71.94
CA ALA A 26 -34.61 -13.83 72.93
C ALA A 26 -33.59 -12.72 73.23
N ALA A 27 -33.30 -11.85 72.27
CA ALA A 27 -32.41 -10.70 72.44
C ALA A 27 -33.05 -9.54 73.24
N LYS A 28 -34.37 -9.36 73.17
CA LYS A 28 -35.09 -8.20 73.76
C LYS A 28 -34.79 -7.91 75.25
N PRO A 29 -34.64 -8.88 76.16
CA PRO A 29 -34.39 -8.60 77.58
C PRO A 29 -32.91 -8.34 77.92
N LEU A 30 -31.98 -8.44 76.96
CA LEU A 30 -30.54 -8.39 77.24
C LEU A 30 -30.02 -6.96 77.37
N PRO A 31 -29.02 -6.73 78.25
CA PRO A 31 -28.33 -5.45 78.32
C PRO A 31 -27.51 -5.22 77.04
N ALA A 32 -27.27 -3.94 76.70
CA ALA A 32 -26.57 -3.55 75.47
C ALA A 32 -25.22 -4.26 75.25
N ALA A 33 -24.46 -4.51 76.33
CA ALA A 33 -23.16 -5.20 76.28
C ALA A 33 -23.25 -6.69 75.91
N GLU A 34 -24.40 -7.35 76.11
CA GLU A 34 -24.61 -8.78 75.84
C GLU A 34 -25.28 -9.03 74.47
N LEU A 35 -25.87 -8.00 73.86
CA LEU A 35 -26.62 -8.13 72.60
C LEU A 35 -25.74 -8.55 71.42
N ALA A 36 -24.56 -7.94 71.23
CA ALA A 36 -23.68 -8.30 70.12
C ALA A 36 -23.08 -9.71 70.27
N PRO A 37 -22.52 -10.11 71.44
CA PRO A 37 -22.12 -11.50 71.67
C PRO A 37 -23.24 -12.52 71.46
N PHE A 38 -24.48 -12.21 71.89
CA PHE A 38 -25.63 -13.10 71.68
C PHE A 38 -25.89 -13.37 70.19
N PHE A 39 -25.86 -12.34 69.34
CA PHE A 39 -26.06 -12.51 67.91
C PHE A 39 -24.85 -13.15 67.20
N GLU A 40 -23.64 -13.02 67.74
CA GLU A 40 -22.46 -13.76 67.27
C GLU A 40 -22.57 -15.25 67.56
N ASP A 41 -22.98 -15.62 68.77
CA ASP A 41 -23.22 -17.02 69.13
C ASP A 41 -24.37 -17.62 68.31
N ALA A 42 -25.41 -16.83 68.01
CA ALA A 42 -26.47 -17.23 67.09
C ALA A 42 -25.95 -17.47 65.66
N CYS A 43 -25.02 -16.64 65.18
CA CYS A 43 -24.36 -16.84 63.89
C CYS A 43 -23.60 -18.16 63.86
N ARG A 44 -22.79 -18.45 64.89
CA ARG A 44 -22.06 -19.74 65.02
C ARG A 44 -23.00 -20.94 64.98
N ALA A 45 -24.11 -20.87 65.73
CA ALA A 45 -25.09 -21.96 65.79
C ALA A 45 -25.79 -22.18 64.43
N LEU A 46 -26.07 -21.11 63.69
CA LEU A 46 -26.67 -21.19 62.35
C LEU A 46 -25.71 -21.74 61.31
N LEU A 47 -24.42 -21.36 61.37
CA LEU A 47 -23.39 -21.95 60.51
C LEU A 47 -23.24 -23.46 60.76
N ALA A 48 -23.24 -23.87 62.02
CA ALA A 48 -23.19 -25.30 62.39
C ALA A 48 -24.41 -26.08 61.87
N ALA A 49 -25.55 -25.40 61.66
CA ALA A 49 -26.77 -25.97 61.08
C ALA A 49 -26.81 -25.91 59.54
N GLY A 50 -25.81 -25.33 58.87
CA GLY A 50 -25.79 -25.17 57.41
C GLY A 50 -26.62 -23.99 56.88
N GLU A 51 -27.11 -23.12 57.77
CA GLU A 51 -28.04 -22.03 57.46
C GLU A 51 -27.30 -20.70 57.19
N GLY A 52 -26.52 -20.66 56.10
CA GLY A 52 -25.61 -19.56 55.77
C GLY A 52 -26.26 -18.16 55.70
N ASP A 53 -27.39 -18.03 55.00
CA ASP A 53 -28.10 -16.75 54.86
C ASP A 53 -28.63 -16.21 56.19
N LEU A 54 -29.08 -17.12 57.07
CA LEU A 54 -29.55 -16.77 58.40
C LEU A 54 -28.38 -16.42 59.33
N ALA A 55 -27.25 -17.12 59.22
CA ALA A 55 -26.04 -16.81 59.94
C ALA A 55 -25.53 -15.39 59.59
N GLN A 56 -25.48 -15.06 58.29
CA GLN A 56 -25.12 -13.71 57.82
C GLN A 56 -26.08 -12.63 58.34
N TRP A 57 -27.38 -12.94 58.41
CA TRP A 57 -28.35 -12.03 59.01
C TRP A 57 -28.09 -11.81 60.51
N ALA A 58 -27.82 -12.88 61.27
CA ALA A 58 -27.53 -12.80 62.71
C ALA A 58 -26.26 -11.98 62.95
N PHE A 59 -25.19 -12.22 62.18
CA PHE A 59 -23.98 -11.41 62.20
C PHE A 59 -24.27 -9.93 61.90
N GLY A 60 -25.12 -9.65 60.90
CA GLY A 60 -25.57 -8.30 60.59
C GLY A 60 -26.28 -7.61 61.76
N GLN A 61 -27.05 -8.34 62.58
CA GLN A 61 -27.64 -7.80 63.80
C GLN A 61 -26.59 -7.49 64.86
N ALA A 62 -25.58 -8.35 65.04
CA ALA A 62 -24.46 -8.07 65.96
C ALA A 62 -23.74 -6.77 65.59
N ARG A 63 -23.45 -6.55 64.30
CA ARG A 63 -22.81 -5.32 63.81
C ARG A 63 -23.72 -4.09 63.93
N LYS A 64 -25.03 -4.25 63.77
CA LYS A 64 -25.98 -3.16 64.01
C LYS A 64 -25.96 -2.72 65.48
N VAL A 65 -25.93 -3.68 66.41
CA VAL A 65 -25.81 -3.40 67.85
C VAL A 65 -24.52 -2.64 68.17
N ASP A 66 -23.39 -3.05 67.60
CA ASP A 66 -22.11 -2.34 67.79
C ASP A 66 -22.17 -0.88 67.29
N GLY A 67 -22.94 -0.62 66.22
CA GLY A 67 -23.19 0.73 65.69
C GLY A 67 -24.15 1.56 66.55
N ASP A 68 -25.24 0.96 67.02
CA ASP A 68 -26.23 1.61 67.89
C ASP A 68 -25.67 1.87 69.30
N HIS A 69 -24.68 1.10 69.73
CA HIS A 69 -24.00 1.22 71.03
C HIS A 69 -22.46 1.24 70.91
N PRO A 70 -21.85 2.33 70.40
CA PRO A 70 -20.41 2.38 70.10
C PRO A 70 -19.48 2.12 71.30
N GLY A 71 -19.94 2.43 72.53
CA GLY A 71 -19.16 2.28 73.76
C GLY A 71 -19.01 0.83 74.25
N THR A 72 -19.76 -0.12 73.68
CA THR A 72 -19.66 -1.55 73.99
C THR A 72 -18.90 -2.36 72.93
N ALA A 73 -18.51 -1.72 71.82
CA ALA A 73 -17.80 -2.35 70.72
C ALA A 73 -16.29 -2.42 70.98
N ASP A 74 -15.86 -3.44 71.72
CA ASP A 74 -14.43 -3.77 71.87
C ASP A 74 -13.81 -4.16 70.51
N PRO A 75 -12.83 -3.39 69.98
CA PRO A 75 -12.28 -3.68 68.67
C PRO A 75 -11.48 -4.99 68.59
N ASP A 76 -10.94 -5.49 69.70
CA ASP A 76 -10.19 -6.76 69.71
C ASP A 76 -11.14 -7.96 69.66
N ARG A 77 -12.25 -7.92 70.42
CA ARG A 77 -13.37 -8.88 70.27
C ARG A 77 -13.90 -8.87 68.84
N VAL A 78 -14.24 -7.70 68.29
CA VAL A 78 -14.81 -7.59 66.94
C VAL A 78 -13.84 -8.18 65.92
N HIS A 79 -12.56 -7.84 65.98
CA HIS A 79 -11.54 -8.41 65.09
C HIS A 79 -11.45 -9.94 65.19
N GLY A 80 -11.39 -10.50 66.41
CA GLY A 80 -11.36 -11.95 66.63
C GLY A 80 -12.59 -12.67 66.06
N VAL A 81 -13.77 -12.06 66.14
CA VAL A 81 -15.00 -12.59 65.56
C VAL A 81 -14.96 -12.56 64.02
N PHE A 82 -14.37 -11.53 63.41
CA PHE A 82 -14.15 -11.50 61.96
C PHE A 82 -13.15 -12.59 61.51
N LEU A 83 -12.07 -12.83 62.26
CA LEU A 83 -11.12 -13.92 61.98
C LEU A 83 -11.78 -15.30 62.02
N GLU A 84 -12.76 -15.49 62.89
CA GLU A 84 -13.50 -16.74 63.01
C GLU A 84 -14.58 -16.91 61.92
N LEU A 85 -15.42 -15.89 61.71
CA LEU A 85 -16.66 -16.04 60.96
C LEU A 85 -16.53 -15.74 59.47
N VAL A 86 -15.51 -14.99 59.04
CA VAL A 86 -15.27 -14.76 57.61
C VAL A 86 -14.88 -16.06 56.89
N PRO A 87 -13.90 -16.86 57.38
CA PRO A 87 -13.54 -18.13 56.74
C PRO A 87 -14.70 -19.14 56.71
N ALA A 88 -15.61 -19.06 57.70
CA ALA A 88 -16.77 -19.94 57.80
C ALA A 88 -17.97 -19.49 56.92
N GLY A 89 -17.88 -18.37 56.19
CA GLY A 89 -18.96 -17.87 55.33
C GLY A 89 -20.11 -17.17 56.05
N GLY A 90 -19.97 -16.90 57.35
CA GLY A 90 -21.00 -16.26 58.19
C GLY A 90 -21.08 -14.75 58.06
N VAL A 91 -20.23 -14.13 57.24
CA VAL A 91 -20.12 -12.68 57.10
C VAL A 91 -20.52 -12.24 55.70
N ALA A 92 -21.58 -11.43 55.60
CA ALA A 92 -21.98 -10.84 54.33
C ALA A 92 -20.96 -9.78 53.84
N PRO A 93 -20.80 -9.59 52.52
CA PRO A 93 -19.89 -8.59 51.94
C PRO A 93 -20.08 -7.17 52.50
N ALA A 94 -21.31 -6.75 52.77
CA ALA A 94 -21.60 -5.43 53.32
C ALA A 94 -21.03 -5.24 54.74
N ALA A 95 -21.05 -6.30 55.56
CA ALA A 95 -20.53 -6.24 56.92
C ALA A 95 -19.00 -6.20 56.93
N LEU A 96 -18.34 -6.89 56.00
CA LEU A 96 -16.88 -6.82 55.83
C LEU A 96 -16.40 -5.45 55.30
N ARG A 97 -17.18 -4.80 54.42
CA ARG A 97 -16.93 -3.39 54.05
C ARG A 97 -17.10 -2.44 55.24
N GLY A 98 -18.13 -2.67 56.05
CA GLY A 98 -18.34 -1.94 57.29
C GLY A 98 -17.18 -2.10 58.28
N TYR A 99 -16.54 -3.27 58.30
CA TYR A 99 -15.39 -3.54 59.14
C TYR A 99 -14.16 -2.71 58.78
N ALA A 100 -13.86 -2.54 57.50
CA ALA A 100 -12.78 -1.64 57.05
C ALA A 100 -13.01 -0.20 57.56
N ALA A 101 -14.24 0.30 57.48
CA ALA A 101 -14.59 1.62 58.03
C ALA A 101 -14.49 1.67 59.56
N PHE A 102 -14.92 0.61 60.25
CA PHE A 102 -14.82 0.50 61.71
C PHE A 102 -13.35 0.56 62.19
N LEU A 103 -12.43 -0.09 61.47
CA LEU A 103 -11.00 -0.03 61.76
C LEU A 103 -10.41 1.38 61.54
N GLU A 104 -10.77 2.06 60.45
CA GLU A 104 -10.33 3.44 60.17
C GLU A 104 -10.69 4.43 61.29
N GLU A 105 -11.84 4.25 61.96
CA GLU A 105 -12.30 5.14 63.03
C GLU A 105 -11.61 4.91 64.39
N ARG A 106 -11.09 3.70 64.65
CA ARG A 106 -10.74 3.24 66.01
C ARG A 106 -9.29 2.78 66.19
N ARG A 107 -8.51 2.69 65.12
CA ARG A 107 -7.12 2.24 65.12
C ARG A 107 -6.23 3.16 64.31
N ALA A 108 -4.92 3.08 64.55
CA ALA A 108 -3.94 3.74 63.69
C ALA A 108 -3.99 3.12 62.28
N ALA A 109 -3.67 3.91 61.27
CA ALA A 109 -3.92 3.52 59.88
C ALA A 109 -3.11 2.29 59.42
N ASP A 110 -1.90 2.12 59.97
CA ASP A 110 -1.04 0.94 59.79
C ASP A 110 -1.64 -0.31 60.45
N GLU A 111 -2.08 -0.19 61.71
CA GLU A 111 -2.73 -1.30 62.43
C GLU A 111 -4.06 -1.71 61.79
N ALA A 112 -4.86 -0.75 61.33
CA ALA A 112 -6.10 -0.99 60.61
C ALA A 112 -5.87 -1.76 59.29
N TYR A 113 -4.80 -1.42 58.57
CA TYR A 113 -4.43 -2.10 57.33
C TYR A 113 -3.98 -3.55 57.57
N GLU A 114 -3.08 -3.78 58.53
CA GLU A 114 -2.58 -5.12 58.88
C GLU A 114 -3.71 -6.05 59.38
N ARG A 115 -4.56 -5.57 60.31
CA ARG A 115 -5.69 -6.37 60.81
C ARG A 115 -6.69 -6.72 59.74
N PHE A 116 -6.91 -5.83 58.76
CA PHE A 116 -7.77 -6.16 57.64
C PHE A 116 -7.16 -7.26 56.77
N LEU A 117 -5.86 -7.20 56.49
CA LEU A 117 -5.15 -8.26 55.76
C LEU A 117 -5.18 -9.60 56.51
N GLU A 118 -5.07 -9.61 57.84
CA GLU A 118 -5.14 -10.83 58.65
C GLU A 118 -6.49 -11.56 58.49
N VAL A 119 -7.59 -10.80 58.45
CA VAL A 119 -8.93 -11.37 58.18
C VAL A 119 -9.02 -11.96 56.77
N LEU A 120 -8.37 -11.33 55.79
CA LEU A 120 -8.30 -11.86 54.43
C LEU A 120 -7.44 -13.12 54.34
N ASP A 121 -6.30 -13.16 55.01
CA ASP A 121 -5.43 -14.33 55.07
C ASP A 121 -6.17 -15.52 55.68
N ALA A 122 -6.95 -15.30 56.76
CA ALA A 122 -7.79 -16.33 57.35
C ALA A 122 -8.84 -16.86 56.36
N ALA A 123 -9.47 -15.95 55.60
CA ALA A 123 -10.43 -16.33 54.56
C ALA A 123 -9.77 -17.15 53.44
N PHE A 124 -8.61 -16.71 52.96
CA PHE A 124 -7.87 -17.39 51.90
C PHE A 124 -7.34 -18.75 52.34
N ALA A 125 -6.89 -18.89 53.60
CA ALA A 125 -6.48 -20.17 54.17
C ALA A 125 -7.62 -21.20 54.22
N ALA A 126 -8.88 -20.74 54.29
CA ALA A 126 -10.06 -21.58 54.19
C ALA A 126 -10.54 -21.80 52.74
N GLY A 127 -9.81 -21.30 51.74
CA GLY A 127 -10.18 -21.42 50.33
C GLY A 127 -11.24 -20.42 49.86
N VAL A 128 -11.54 -19.38 50.65
CA VAL A 128 -12.66 -18.46 50.40
C VAL A 128 -12.15 -17.08 49.97
N ILE A 129 -12.74 -16.54 48.91
CA ILE A 129 -12.59 -15.12 48.56
C ILE A 129 -13.83 -14.40 49.08
N PRO A 130 -13.70 -13.56 50.12
CA PRO A 130 -14.85 -13.17 50.93
C PRO A 130 -15.83 -12.25 50.19
N TYR A 131 -15.39 -11.52 49.15
CA TYR A 131 -16.24 -10.72 48.28
C TYR A 131 -15.49 -10.14 47.06
N ALA A 132 -16.26 -9.80 46.02
CA ALA A 132 -15.74 -9.36 44.72
C ALA A 132 -15.04 -7.98 44.69
N ARG A 133 -15.31 -7.07 45.64
CA ARG A 133 -14.77 -5.69 45.68
C ARG A 133 -13.59 -5.50 46.63
N LEU A 134 -12.81 -6.55 46.83
CA LEU A 134 -11.67 -6.56 47.74
C LEU A 134 -10.62 -5.47 47.45
N PHE A 135 -10.19 -5.36 46.18
CA PHE A 135 -9.14 -4.44 45.76
C PHE A 135 -9.42 -2.96 46.08
N PRO A 136 -10.61 -2.41 45.76
CA PRO A 136 -10.98 -1.06 46.20
C PRO A 136 -10.79 -0.78 47.69
N ASP A 137 -11.18 -1.71 48.56
CA ASP A 137 -11.13 -1.49 50.01
C ASP A 137 -9.68 -1.60 50.52
N VAL A 138 -8.92 -2.58 50.04
CA VAL A 138 -7.47 -2.69 50.33
C VAL A 138 -6.72 -1.42 49.87
N ARG A 139 -7.05 -0.86 48.70
CA ARG A 139 -6.45 0.41 48.22
C ARG A 139 -6.75 1.58 49.15
N LYS A 140 -7.97 1.65 49.68
CA LYS A 140 -8.41 2.72 50.57
C LYS A 140 -7.62 2.67 51.88
N LEU A 141 -7.55 1.49 52.51
CA LEU A 141 -6.80 1.28 53.76
C LEU A 141 -5.29 1.47 53.56
N ALA A 142 -4.72 0.90 52.49
CA ALA A 142 -3.30 1.08 52.15
C ALA A 142 -2.92 2.55 51.99
N LYS A 143 -3.77 3.36 51.33
CA LYS A 143 -3.56 4.80 51.18
C LYS A 143 -3.51 5.52 52.53
N ALA A 144 -4.41 5.17 53.47
CA ALA A 144 -4.40 5.72 54.82
C ALA A 144 -3.12 5.34 55.58
N ALA A 145 -2.65 4.09 55.41
CA ALA A 145 -1.42 3.56 55.98
C ALA A 145 -0.13 4.05 55.29
N LYS A 146 -0.22 4.93 54.28
CA LYS A 146 0.91 5.40 53.44
C LYS A 146 1.64 4.27 52.68
N VAL A 147 0.97 3.14 52.45
CA VAL A 147 1.44 2.07 51.58
C VAL A 147 1.11 2.43 50.14
N GLY A 148 2.10 2.35 49.25
CA GLY A 148 1.90 2.65 47.83
C GLY A 148 0.90 1.68 47.18
N ARG A 149 -0.03 2.20 46.35
CA ARG A 149 -1.07 1.40 45.69
C ARG A 149 -0.56 0.11 45.04
N LYS A 150 0.48 0.22 44.18
CA LYS A 150 1.07 -0.94 43.49
C LYS A 150 1.76 -1.93 44.42
N ALA A 151 2.18 -1.50 45.63
CA ALA A 151 2.75 -2.39 46.63
C ALA A 151 1.64 -3.18 47.33
N ALA A 152 0.55 -2.50 47.74
CA ALA A 152 -0.59 -3.14 48.38
C ALA A 152 -1.31 -4.14 47.47
N GLU A 153 -1.56 -3.78 46.20
CA GLU A 153 -2.20 -4.69 45.24
C GLU A 153 -1.35 -5.93 44.95
N ARG A 154 -0.03 -5.75 44.91
CA ARG A 154 0.92 -6.85 44.73
C ARG A 154 1.01 -7.76 45.94
N ASP A 155 1.04 -7.21 47.15
CA ASP A 155 1.02 -7.98 48.39
C ASP A 155 -0.25 -8.83 48.48
N LEU A 156 -1.41 -8.22 48.17
CA LEU A 156 -2.68 -8.94 48.14
C LEU A 156 -2.70 -10.05 47.09
N ALA A 157 -2.25 -9.78 45.87
CA ALA A 157 -2.18 -10.78 44.81
C ALA A 157 -1.23 -11.93 45.16
N GLU A 158 -0.11 -11.64 45.81
CA GLU A 158 0.83 -12.67 46.29
C GLU A 158 0.20 -13.56 47.37
N ARG A 159 -0.50 -12.97 48.35
CA ARG A 159 -1.24 -13.72 49.39
C ARG A 159 -2.27 -14.67 48.77
N MET A 160 -3.10 -14.15 47.87
CA MET A 160 -4.11 -14.95 47.16
C MET A 160 -3.49 -16.09 46.34
N LEU A 161 -2.40 -15.80 45.64
CA LEU A 161 -1.70 -16.78 44.81
C LEU A 161 -1.08 -17.90 45.66
N ARG A 162 -0.45 -17.56 46.78
CA ARG A 162 0.15 -18.54 47.72
C ARG A 162 -0.89 -19.37 48.45
N ALA A 163 -2.05 -18.78 48.75
CA ALA A 163 -3.16 -19.49 49.37
C ALA A 163 -3.93 -20.40 48.40
N GLY A 164 -3.66 -20.31 47.08
CA GLY A 164 -4.30 -21.18 46.08
C GLY A 164 -5.75 -20.83 45.78
N VAL A 165 -6.20 -19.62 46.11
CA VAL A 165 -7.61 -19.18 45.89
C VAL A 165 -7.84 -18.50 44.54
N VAL A 166 -6.78 -18.18 43.81
CA VAL A 166 -6.86 -17.54 42.48
C VAL A 166 -7.72 -18.32 41.46
N PRO A 167 -7.67 -19.67 41.39
CA PRO A 167 -8.50 -20.45 40.46
C PRO A 167 -10.01 -20.21 40.56
N VAL A 168 -10.51 -19.90 41.76
CA VAL A 168 -11.94 -19.65 42.04
C VAL A 168 -12.27 -18.16 42.17
N ALA A 169 -11.33 -17.27 41.82
CA ALA A 169 -11.58 -15.83 41.87
C ALA A 169 -12.61 -15.40 40.84
N SER A 170 -13.60 -14.61 41.27
CA SER A 170 -14.62 -14.07 40.36
C SER A 170 -14.04 -13.09 39.34
N HIS A 171 -14.78 -12.83 38.25
CA HIS A 171 -14.33 -11.93 37.18
C HIS A 171 -13.89 -10.53 37.67
N GLN A 172 -14.60 -9.95 38.66
CA GLN A 172 -14.23 -8.64 39.23
C GLN A 172 -12.90 -8.68 39.98
N VAL A 173 -12.59 -9.81 40.63
CA VAL A 173 -11.34 -10.01 41.36
C VAL A 173 -10.19 -10.23 40.36
N TRP A 174 -10.43 -10.99 39.29
CA TRP A 174 -9.48 -11.14 38.18
C TRP A 174 -9.10 -9.82 37.52
N ALA A 175 -10.07 -8.92 37.31
CA ALA A 175 -9.79 -7.58 36.79
C ALA A 175 -8.83 -6.77 37.69
N GLY A 176 -8.84 -7.01 39.01
CA GLY A 176 -7.90 -6.43 39.96
C GLY A 176 -6.56 -7.16 40.03
N LEU A 177 -6.55 -8.47 39.81
CA LEU A 177 -5.38 -9.36 39.93
C LEU A 177 -4.41 -9.27 38.75
N ARG A 178 -4.89 -8.98 37.53
CA ARG A 178 -4.08 -9.07 36.30
C ARG A 178 -2.74 -8.34 36.36
N GLU A 179 -2.73 -7.01 36.53
CA GLU A 179 -1.48 -6.22 36.57
C GLU A 179 -0.56 -6.66 37.74
N PRO A 180 -1.05 -6.84 38.98
CA PRO A 180 -0.24 -7.35 40.09
C PRO A 180 0.36 -8.74 39.85
N LEU A 181 -0.40 -9.70 39.34
CA LEU A 181 0.06 -11.07 39.06
C LEU A 181 1.09 -11.10 37.92
N ALA A 182 0.87 -10.31 36.86
CA ALA A 182 1.85 -10.17 35.80
C ALA A 182 3.20 -9.62 36.33
N ALA A 183 3.14 -8.59 37.19
CA ALA A 183 4.31 -8.00 37.81
C ALA A 183 5.03 -8.95 38.80
N LEU A 184 4.28 -9.81 39.50
CA LEU A 184 4.85 -10.85 40.37
C LEU A 184 5.51 -11.96 39.57
N GLY A 185 4.81 -12.50 38.57
CA GLY A 185 5.32 -13.57 37.70
C GLY A 185 6.54 -13.14 36.90
N GLY A 186 6.60 -11.88 36.45
CA GLY A 186 7.75 -11.31 35.72
C GLY A 186 9.06 -11.28 36.52
N ARG A 187 9.03 -11.45 37.85
CA ARG A 187 10.24 -11.63 38.67
C ARG A 187 10.81 -13.06 38.58
N GLY A 188 10.04 -14.01 38.04
CA GLY A 188 10.39 -15.42 37.92
C GLY A 188 10.35 -16.19 39.25
N GLY A 189 10.74 -17.47 39.20
CA GLY A 189 10.79 -18.35 40.35
C GLY A 189 9.41 -18.83 40.81
N THR A 190 9.27 -19.11 42.11
CA THR A 190 8.05 -19.69 42.71
C THR A 190 6.76 -18.94 42.39
N PRO A 191 6.69 -17.59 42.39
CA PRO A 191 5.46 -16.88 42.01
C PRO A 191 4.99 -17.19 40.58
N LEU A 192 5.91 -17.39 39.64
CA LEU A 192 5.56 -17.75 38.27
C LEU A 192 5.02 -19.19 38.21
N ASP A 193 5.65 -20.13 38.93
CA ASP A 193 5.21 -21.53 38.98
C ASP A 193 3.80 -21.64 39.58
N LEU A 194 3.52 -20.87 40.64
CA LEU A 194 2.18 -20.80 41.23
C LEU A 194 1.16 -20.18 40.27
N LEU A 195 1.54 -19.14 39.52
CA LEU A 195 0.65 -18.50 38.54
C LEU A 195 0.30 -19.46 37.39
N VAL A 196 1.26 -20.28 36.94
CA VAL A 196 1.05 -21.32 35.94
C VAL A 196 0.14 -22.43 36.48
N ALA A 197 0.27 -22.79 37.76
CA ALA A 197 -0.60 -23.79 38.39
C ALA A 197 -2.01 -23.26 38.72
N ALA A 198 -2.19 -21.94 38.77
CA ALA A 198 -3.45 -21.29 39.11
C ALA A 198 -4.41 -21.17 37.90
N GLU A 199 -4.54 -22.23 37.11
CA GLU A 199 -5.53 -22.31 36.03
C GLU A 199 -6.95 -22.10 36.62
N PRO A 200 -7.77 -21.19 36.06
CA PRO A 200 -9.13 -20.99 36.55
C PRO A 200 -9.98 -22.26 36.50
N ASP A 201 -10.72 -22.54 37.57
CA ASP A 201 -11.62 -23.69 37.63
C ASP A 201 -12.84 -23.43 36.75
N ARG A 202 -12.81 -24.00 35.55
CA ARG A 202 -13.86 -23.80 34.55
C ARG A 202 -15.23 -24.24 35.04
N ALA A 203 -15.34 -25.38 35.73
CA ALA A 203 -16.62 -25.90 36.18
C ALA A 203 -17.24 -24.98 37.23
N PHE A 204 -16.42 -24.51 38.17
CA PHE A 204 -16.82 -23.51 39.17
C PHE A 204 -17.36 -22.22 38.51
N HIS A 205 -16.63 -21.65 37.55
CA HIS A 205 -17.04 -20.39 36.91
C HIS A 205 -18.23 -20.55 35.98
N GLU A 206 -18.37 -21.71 35.33
CA GLU A 206 -19.56 -22.04 34.52
C GLU A 206 -20.82 -22.10 35.38
N ASP A 207 -20.73 -22.73 36.54
CA ASP A 207 -21.84 -22.82 37.50
C ASP A 207 -22.17 -21.46 38.14
N GLU A 208 -21.15 -20.65 38.48
CA GLU A 208 -21.35 -19.36 39.15
C GLU A 208 -21.84 -18.26 38.20
N SER A 209 -21.22 -18.13 37.02
CA SER A 209 -21.34 -16.95 36.14
C SER A 209 -21.63 -17.28 34.68
N GLY A 210 -21.71 -18.56 34.32
CA GLY A 210 -21.97 -19.03 32.96
C GLY A 210 -20.70 -19.17 32.09
N PRO A 211 -20.81 -19.90 30.96
CA PRO A 211 -19.66 -20.31 30.13
C PRO A 211 -18.92 -19.16 29.45
N GLN A 212 -19.61 -18.06 29.16
CA GLN A 212 -18.96 -16.89 28.56
C GLN A 212 -17.98 -16.22 29.54
N ILE A 213 -18.42 -15.99 30.78
CA ILE A 213 -17.60 -15.36 31.82
C ILE A 213 -16.46 -16.29 32.25
N ALA A 214 -16.72 -17.59 32.34
CA ALA A 214 -15.67 -18.58 32.60
C ALA A 214 -14.54 -18.52 31.55
N GLU A 215 -14.90 -18.37 30.27
CA GLU A 215 -13.92 -18.21 29.19
C GLU A 215 -13.20 -16.86 29.25
N GLU A 216 -13.88 -15.76 29.57
CA GLU A 216 -13.24 -14.44 29.78
C GLU A 216 -12.20 -14.45 30.91
N ILE A 217 -12.52 -15.13 32.01
CA ILE A 217 -11.59 -15.35 33.13
C ILE A 217 -10.38 -16.17 32.66
N ARG A 218 -10.60 -17.27 31.94
CA ARG A 218 -9.52 -18.10 31.38
C ARG A 218 -8.61 -17.31 30.44
N GLN A 219 -9.18 -16.54 29.51
CA GLN A 219 -8.40 -15.69 28.62
C GLN A 219 -7.63 -14.59 29.36
N SER A 220 -8.19 -14.06 30.45
CA SER A 220 -7.50 -13.09 31.32
C SER A 220 -6.29 -13.71 32.02
N TRP A 221 -6.41 -14.95 32.50
CA TRP A 221 -5.29 -15.70 33.06
C TRP A 221 -4.20 -15.97 32.02
N LEU A 222 -4.55 -16.47 30.82
CA LEU A 222 -3.59 -16.70 29.74
C LEU A 222 -2.85 -15.41 29.34
N ALA A 223 -3.56 -14.29 29.28
CA ALA A 223 -2.95 -12.99 29.00
C ALA A 223 -2.01 -12.53 30.13
N THR A 224 -2.36 -12.81 31.39
CA THR A 224 -1.48 -12.55 32.55
C THR A 224 -0.20 -13.40 32.47
N LEU A 225 -0.30 -14.66 32.05
CA LEU A 225 0.87 -15.53 31.80
C LEU A 225 1.79 -14.95 30.72
N ALA A 226 1.23 -14.46 29.63
CA ALA A 226 1.99 -13.80 28.58
C ALA A 226 2.69 -12.53 29.09
N GLU A 227 1.99 -11.67 29.83
CA GLU A 227 2.57 -10.46 30.42
C GLU A 227 3.68 -10.77 31.45
N ALA A 228 3.56 -11.90 32.17
CA ALA A 228 4.56 -12.38 33.12
C ALA A 228 5.79 -13.05 32.49
N GLY A 229 5.81 -13.27 31.17
CA GLY A 229 6.91 -13.99 30.50
C GLY A 229 6.87 -15.51 30.69
N ALA A 230 5.71 -16.08 31.03
CA ALA A 230 5.57 -17.50 31.39
C ALA A 230 5.97 -18.44 30.26
N GLY A 231 5.86 -18.03 28.99
CA GLY A 231 6.17 -18.87 27.84
C GLY A 231 7.57 -19.48 27.86
N ALA A 232 8.54 -18.81 28.49
CA ALA A 232 9.89 -19.34 28.68
C ALA A 232 9.94 -20.67 29.47
N ARG A 233 8.92 -20.97 30.28
CA ARG A 233 8.83 -22.15 31.15
C ARG A 233 7.86 -23.24 30.66
N LEU A 234 6.93 -22.93 29.76
CA LEU A 234 5.80 -23.80 29.40
C LEU A 234 6.15 -24.83 28.32
N GLY A 235 5.96 -26.13 28.58
CA GLY A 235 6.23 -27.24 27.64
C GLY A 235 5.37 -27.28 26.38
N GLY A 236 5.80 -27.98 25.33
CA GLY A 236 5.00 -28.14 24.10
C GLY A 236 3.65 -28.83 24.34
N GLU A 237 3.60 -29.79 25.26
CA GLU A 237 2.35 -30.44 25.70
C GLU A 237 1.37 -29.45 26.34
N TRP A 238 1.87 -28.50 27.14
CA TRP A 238 1.04 -27.46 27.75
C TRP A 238 0.33 -26.62 26.67
N PHE A 239 1.05 -26.22 25.62
CA PHE A 239 0.48 -25.45 24.51
C PHE A 239 -0.60 -26.21 23.71
N ALA A 240 -0.45 -27.54 23.60
CA ALA A 240 -1.42 -28.40 22.92
C ALA A 240 -2.68 -28.71 23.78
N THR A 241 -2.59 -28.56 25.10
CA THR A 241 -3.64 -28.95 26.05
C THR A 241 -4.21 -27.73 26.78
N VAL A 242 -3.54 -27.26 27.82
CA VAL A 242 -3.96 -26.15 28.69
C VAL A 242 -4.00 -24.81 27.93
N GLY A 243 -2.97 -24.56 27.12
CA GLY A 243 -2.83 -23.36 26.28
C GLY A 243 -3.70 -23.35 25.02
N ARG A 244 -4.53 -24.38 24.81
CA ARG A 244 -5.41 -24.52 23.65
C ARG A 244 -6.46 -23.38 23.61
N ARG A 245 -6.89 -23.01 22.40
CA ARG A 245 -7.88 -21.94 22.16
C ARG A 245 -7.47 -20.63 22.86
N CYS A 246 -6.23 -20.23 22.75
CA CYS A 246 -5.73 -18.98 23.33
C CYS A 246 -5.95 -17.82 22.34
N ALA A 247 -6.31 -16.62 22.82
CA ALA A 247 -6.40 -15.45 21.96
C ALA A 247 -5.11 -15.25 21.16
N ALA A 248 -5.23 -15.01 19.84
CA ALA A 248 -4.13 -15.05 18.89
C ALA A 248 -2.87 -14.27 19.32
N GLY A 249 -3.02 -13.01 19.74
CA GLY A 249 -1.90 -12.19 20.21
C GLY A 249 -1.23 -12.75 21.47
N THR A 250 -2.01 -13.29 22.40
CA THR A 250 -1.52 -13.92 23.63
C THR A 250 -0.72 -15.18 23.34
N LEU A 251 -1.23 -16.06 22.46
CA LEU A 251 -0.53 -17.30 22.12
C LEU A 251 0.80 -17.01 21.43
N VAL A 252 0.81 -16.09 20.47
CA VAL A 252 2.03 -15.69 19.76
C VAL A 252 3.09 -15.18 20.73
N ALA A 253 2.69 -14.31 21.68
CA ALA A 253 3.61 -13.81 22.71
C ALA A 253 4.19 -14.94 23.59
N LEU A 254 3.36 -15.89 24.03
CA LEU A 254 3.83 -17.03 24.83
C LEU A 254 4.79 -17.93 24.05
N VAL A 255 4.50 -18.20 22.78
CA VAL A 255 5.38 -19.02 21.94
C VAL A 255 6.69 -18.28 21.62
N ASP A 256 6.67 -16.96 21.41
CA ASP A 256 7.87 -16.14 21.23
C ASP A 256 8.77 -16.17 22.47
N GLN A 257 8.19 -16.12 23.67
CA GLN A 257 8.93 -16.25 24.93
C GLN A 257 9.57 -17.62 25.12
N ALA A 258 8.97 -18.69 24.57
CA ALA A 258 9.55 -20.03 24.63
C ALA A 258 10.84 -20.16 23.80
N GLY A 259 11.05 -19.26 22.83
CA GLY A 259 12.27 -19.21 22.01
C GLY A 259 12.53 -20.52 21.26
N GLU A 260 13.81 -20.91 21.16
CA GLU A 260 14.26 -22.10 20.43
C GLU A 260 13.57 -23.41 20.84
N ARG A 261 13.06 -23.49 22.08
CA ARG A 261 12.46 -24.73 22.59
C ARG A 261 11.20 -25.14 21.84
N LEU A 262 10.44 -24.18 21.32
CA LEU A 262 9.25 -24.40 20.50
C LEU A 262 9.45 -23.94 19.06
N ARG A 263 10.70 -23.67 18.68
CA ARG A 263 11.00 -23.43 17.27
C ARG A 263 10.99 -24.77 16.55
N PRO A 264 10.27 -24.86 15.43
CA PRO A 264 10.35 -26.04 14.60
C PRO A 264 11.80 -26.26 14.11
N PRO A 265 12.20 -27.51 13.87
CA PRO A 265 13.49 -27.80 13.27
C PRO A 265 13.59 -27.08 11.91
N ALA A 266 14.81 -26.67 11.55
CA ALA A 266 15.05 -26.10 10.22
C ALA A 266 14.55 -27.10 9.16
N PRO A 267 13.82 -26.64 8.13
CA PRO A 267 13.32 -27.55 7.10
C PRO A 267 14.48 -28.31 6.44
N SER A 268 14.24 -29.56 6.06
CA SER A 268 15.17 -30.30 5.19
C SER A 268 15.19 -29.64 3.82
N GLY A 269 16.19 -28.78 3.59
CA GLY A 269 16.25 -27.87 2.45
C GLY A 269 15.65 -26.51 2.78
N ALA A 270 16.45 -25.45 2.72
CA ALA A 270 15.93 -24.10 2.85
C ALA A 270 15.01 -23.80 1.66
N PRO A 271 13.75 -23.36 1.87
CA PRO A 271 12.91 -22.93 0.77
C PRO A 271 13.61 -21.78 0.04
N ASP A 272 13.75 -21.89 -1.29
CA ASP A 272 14.32 -20.84 -2.13
C ASP A 272 13.28 -19.71 -2.30
N PRO A 273 13.48 -18.52 -1.71
CA PRO A 273 12.53 -17.43 -1.81
C PRO A 273 12.31 -17.05 -3.28
N GLY A 274 11.07 -17.18 -3.75
CA GLY A 274 10.70 -16.91 -5.13
C GLY A 274 10.68 -18.12 -6.07
N SER A 275 11.19 -19.28 -5.69
CA SER A 275 10.92 -20.54 -6.41
C SER A 275 9.92 -21.42 -5.65
N ASP A 276 9.74 -21.19 -4.35
CA ASP A 276 8.71 -21.83 -3.54
C ASP A 276 7.45 -20.94 -3.46
N PRO A 277 6.28 -21.38 -3.97
CA PRO A 277 5.07 -20.56 -3.95
C PRO A 277 4.51 -20.30 -2.54
N ALA A 278 4.96 -21.03 -1.53
CA ALA A 278 4.56 -20.84 -0.15
C ALA A 278 5.36 -19.73 0.56
N VAL A 279 6.49 -19.27 0.01
CA VAL A 279 7.37 -18.34 0.72
C VAL A 279 7.24 -16.94 0.15
N PRO A 280 6.84 -15.93 0.96
CA PRO A 280 6.84 -14.53 0.52
C PRO A 280 8.21 -14.13 -0.04
N CYS A 281 8.18 -13.52 -1.22
CA CYS A 281 9.38 -12.98 -1.84
C CYS A 281 9.31 -11.46 -1.79
N ASP A 282 10.13 -10.82 -0.95
CA ASP A 282 10.21 -9.36 -0.83
C ASP A 282 10.55 -8.67 -2.16
N ALA A 283 11.17 -9.41 -3.09
CA ALA A 283 11.41 -8.97 -4.45
C ALA A 283 10.11 -8.74 -5.25
N ALA A 284 9.15 -9.67 -5.15
CA ALA A 284 7.89 -9.61 -5.88
C ALA A 284 6.95 -8.51 -5.34
N LEU A 285 7.02 -8.21 -4.03
CA LEU A 285 6.31 -7.08 -3.42
C LEU A 285 6.83 -5.70 -3.89
N ARG A 286 8.01 -5.64 -4.53
CA ARG A 286 8.64 -4.41 -5.03
C ARG A 286 8.50 -4.22 -6.55
N LEU A 287 7.94 -5.22 -7.26
CA LEU A 287 7.66 -5.19 -8.69
C LEU A 287 6.28 -4.57 -9.03
N GLU A 288 5.53 -4.07 -8.04
CA GLU A 288 4.28 -3.37 -8.33
C GLU A 288 4.53 -2.16 -9.25
N PRO A 289 3.77 -2.04 -10.36
CA PRO A 289 3.96 -0.95 -11.32
C PRO A 289 3.65 0.38 -10.64
N ARG A 290 4.70 1.13 -10.29
CA ARG A 290 4.59 2.46 -9.70
C ARG A 290 3.88 3.39 -10.67
N ARG A 291 2.59 3.63 -10.43
CA ARG A 291 1.89 4.79 -11.00
C ARG A 291 2.45 6.05 -10.33
N SER A 292 3.32 6.74 -11.06
CA SER A 292 3.85 8.10 -10.81
C SER A 292 5.19 8.18 -10.04
N PRO A 293 6.20 8.89 -10.59
CA PRO A 293 7.50 9.05 -9.94
C PRO A 293 7.46 10.22 -8.95
N THR A 294 7.42 9.93 -7.65
CA THR A 294 7.88 10.88 -6.62
C THR A 294 9.29 10.49 -6.15
N ILE A 295 10.18 11.47 -6.23
CA ILE A 295 11.65 11.42 -6.07
C ILE A 295 12.13 10.92 -4.67
N GLY A 296 11.22 10.58 -3.75
CA GLY A 296 11.54 10.34 -2.34
C GLY A 296 11.82 8.89 -1.89
N ALA A 297 11.49 7.86 -2.68
CA ALA A 297 11.46 6.47 -2.19
C ALA A 297 12.54 5.54 -2.79
N LEU A 298 13.68 6.10 -3.23
CA LEU A 298 14.82 5.36 -3.80
C LEU A 298 15.91 4.97 -2.77
N LYS A 299 15.64 5.10 -1.46
CA LYS A 299 16.63 4.76 -0.42
C LYS A 299 16.65 3.30 0.03
N SER A 300 15.99 2.35 -0.63
CA SER A 300 16.07 0.94 -0.22
C SER A 300 15.95 -0.12 -1.33
N SER A 301 16.39 0.19 -2.55
CA SER A 301 16.59 -0.80 -3.63
C SER A 301 17.99 -1.43 -3.59
N ALA A 302 18.44 -1.91 -2.43
CA ALA A 302 19.78 -2.50 -2.26
C ALA A 302 19.78 -4.02 -1.99
N THR A 303 18.62 -4.68 -2.07
CA THR A 303 18.51 -6.13 -1.80
C THR A 303 17.48 -6.79 -2.70
N LEU A 304 17.68 -6.60 -3.99
CA LEU A 304 17.40 -7.60 -5.00
C LEU A 304 18.76 -7.82 -5.66
N LEU A 305 19.14 -9.09 -5.82
CA LEU A 305 20.37 -9.65 -6.40
C LEU A 305 21.25 -8.63 -7.14
N ALA A 306 22.57 -8.75 -7.02
CA ALA A 306 23.49 -8.14 -7.97
C ALA A 306 23.09 -8.58 -9.40
N GLU A 307 22.16 -7.87 -10.03
CA GLU A 307 21.67 -8.16 -11.36
C GLU A 307 22.80 -7.77 -12.28
N THR A 308 23.50 -8.81 -12.71
CA THR A 308 24.61 -8.68 -13.63
C THR A 308 24.07 -8.18 -14.96
N ASP A 309 24.96 -7.60 -15.76
CA ASP A 309 24.62 -7.22 -17.13
C ASP A 309 24.07 -8.42 -17.93
N ASP A 310 24.43 -9.67 -17.57
CA ASP A 310 23.86 -10.90 -18.15
C ASP A 310 22.36 -11.06 -17.89
N GLY A 311 21.89 -10.68 -16.70
CA GLY A 311 20.48 -10.78 -16.32
C GLY A 311 19.61 -9.89 -17.20
N PHE A 312 20.02 -8.64 -17.39
CA PHE A 312 19.31 -7.70 -18.28
C PHE A 312 19.36 -8.12 -19.75
N VAL A 313 20.52 -8.58 -20.24
CA VAL A 313 20.64 -9.09 -21.61
C VAL A 313 19.72 -10.28 -21.82
N THR A 314 19.69 -11.22 -20.88
CA THR A 314 18.81 -12.39 -20.94
C THR A 314 17.36 -11.96 -20.94
N GLU A 315 16.95 -11.04 -20.05
CA GLU A 315 15.56 -10.60 -19.95
C GLU A 315 15.08 -9.88 -21.23
N ILE A 316 15.91 -9.03 -21.83
CA ILE A 316 15.58 -8.32 -23.07
C ILE A 316 15.48 -9.30 -24.26
N THR A 317 16.27 -10.37 -24.24
CA THR A 317 16.34 -11.36 -25.34
C THR A 317 15.42 -12.56 -25.14
N ALA A 318 14.83 -12.71 -23.94
CA ALA A 318 13.98 -13.85 -23.57
C ALA A 318 12.63 -13.91 -24.33
N GLY A 319 12.27 -12.87 -25.07
CA GLY A 319 11.05 -12.85 -25.86
C GLY A 319 9.76 -12.62 -25.07
N HIS A 320 9.84 -12.21 -23.79
CA HIS A 320 8.66 -11.85 -22.99
C HIS A 320 8.38 -10.35 -23.05
N LEU A 321 7.20 -9.96 -23.55
CA LEU A 321 6.83 -8.55 -23.68
C LEU A 321 6.95 -7.77 -22.36
N THR A 322 6.39 -8.30 -21.28
CA THR A 322 6.40 -7.62 -19.97
C THR A 322 7.79 -7.62 -19.33
N GLY A 323 8.61 -8.65 -19.57
CA GLY A 323 10.01 -8.69 -19.14
C GLY A 323 10.87 -7.63 -19.83
N VAL A 324 10.71 -7.48 -21.14
CA VAL A 324 11.36 -6.41 -21.93
C VAL A 324 10.93 -5.04 -21.42
N ALA A 325 9.63 -4.81 -21.21
CA ALA A 325 9.11 -3.55 -20.70
C ALA A 325 9.74 -3.16 -19.35
N GLU A 326 9.78 -4.11 -18.41
CA GLU A 326 10.34 -3.91 -17.08
C GLU A 326 11.85 -3.62 -17.14
N ALA A 327 12.60 -4.40 -17.94
CA ALA A 327 14.03 -4.19 -18.11
C ALA A 327 14.34 -2.81 -18.69
N LEU A 328 13.58 -2.36 -19.68
CA LEU A 328 13.75 -1.05 -20.32
C LEU A 328 13.41 0.11 -19.38
N ASP A 329 12.33 0.01 -18.61
CA ASP A 329 11.95 1.04 -17.62
C ASP A 329 13.06 1.22 -16.56
N ARG A 330 13.56 0.09 -16.02
CA ARG A 330 14.63 0.10 -15.01
C ARG A 330 15.93 0.67 -15.55
N LEU A 331 16.36 0.26 -16.73
CA LEU A 331 17.58 0.77 -17.37
C LEU A 331 17.41 2.22 -17.90
N GLY A 332 16.18 2.67 -18.09
CA GLY A 332 15.85 4.07 -18.41
C GLY A 332 16.09 5.04 -17.25
N HIS A 333 16.22 4.53 -16.02
CA HIS A 333 16.43 5.36 -14.84
C HIS A 333 17.87 5.92 -14.77
N PRO A 334 18.09 7.19 -14.39
CA PRO A 334 19.43 7.82 -14.37
C PRO A 334 20.48 7.09 -13.52
N VAL A 335 20.06 6.41 -12.44
CA VAL A 335 20.94 5.62 -11.56
C VAL A 335 21.59 4.45 -12.31
N HIS A 336 20.96 3.94 -13.37
CA HIS A 336 21.46 2.82 -14.18
C HIS A 336 22.13 3.27 -15.48
N ALA A 337 22.41 4.57 -15.67
CA ALA A 337 22.93 5.09 -16.95
C ALA A 337 24.25 4.42 -17.40
N GLU A 338 25.18 4.17 -16.48
CA GLU A 338 26.44 3.48 -16.79
C GLU A 338 26.21 2.00 -17.15
N GLN A 339 25.33 1.33 -16.40
CA GLN A 339 24.94 -0.04 -16.66
C GLN A 339 24.23 -0.19 -18.01
N ALA A 340 23.39 0.79 -18.37
CA ALA A 340 22.71 0.82 -19.65
C ALA A 340 23.69 0.86 -20.83
N GLY A 341 24.81 1.59 -20.70
CA GLY A 341 25.87 1.59 -21.71
C GLY A 341 26.53 0.22 -21.88
N ARG A 342 26.79 -0.50 -20.79
CA ARG A 342 27.38 -1.85 -20.83
C ARG A 342 26.41 -2.88 -21.39
N VAL A 343 25.14 -2.87 -20.97
CA VAL A 343 24.09 -3.76 -21.50
C VAL A 343 23.90 -3.51 -23.01
N ALA A 344 23.84 -2.25 -23.44
CA ALA A 344 23.74 -1.91 -24.86
C ALA A 344 24.95 -2.43 -25.66
N ALA A 345 26.18 -2.28 -25.14
CA ALA A 345 27.38 -2.78 -25.81
C ALA A 345 27.32 -4.31 -26.05
N ARG A 346 26.71 -5.05 -25.12
CA ARG A 346 26.55 -6.51 -25.23
C ARG A 346 25.42 -6.93 -26.18
N LEU A 347 24.35 -6.14 -26.25
CA LEU A 347 23.23 -6.41 -27.16
C LEU A 347 23.54 -6.05 -28.62
N ARG A 348 24.68 -5.41 -28.94
CA ARG A 348 25.02 -5.01 -30.32
C ARG A 348 25.02 -6.15 -31.34
N GLU A 349 25.35 -7.36 -30.90
CA GLU A 349 25.43 -8.56 -31.73
C GLU A 349 24.13 -9.37 -31.70
N THR A 350 23.09 -8.90 -31.02
CA THR A 350 21.82 -9.61 -30.84
C THR A 350 20.68 -8.85 -31.51
N ASP A 351 19.83 -9.58 -32.24
CA ASP A 351 18.60 -8.99 -32.77
C ASP A 351 17.62 -8.70 -31.63
N LEU A 352 17.25 -7.43 -31.49
CA LEU A 352 16.21 -7.04 -30.54
C LEU A 352 14.85 -7.55 -31.01
N PRO A 353 14.01 -8.04 -30.09
CA PRO A 353 12.67 -8.48 -30.43
C PRO A 353 11.78 -7.31 -30.89
N ASP A 354 10.92 -7.56 -31.87
CA ASP A 354 9.87 -6.61 -32.28
C ASP A 354 8.71 -6.66 -31.26
N PRO A 355 8.38 -5.56 -30.57
CA PRO A 355 7.28 -5.51 -29.59
C PRO A 355 5.92 -5.96 -30.14
N VAL A 356 5.66 -5.81 -31.44
CA VAL A 356 4.43 -6.30 -32.08
C VAL A 356 4.42 -7.83 -32.13
N ASP A 357 5.55 -8.44 -32.50
CA ASP A 357 5.67 -9.90 -32.52
C ASP A 357 5.63 -10.46 -31.08
N LEU A 358 6.20 -9.75 -30.11
CA LEU A 358 6.08 -10.08 -28.68
C LEU A 358 4.63 -10.01 -28.18
N LEU A 359 3.85 -9.04 -28.64
CA LEU A 359 2.42 -8.95 -28.33
C LEU A 359 1.65 -10.15 -28.89
N VAL A 360 1.91 -10.51 -30.15
CA VAL A 360 1.31 -11.70 -30.79
C VAL A 360 1.67 -12.96 -30.00
N ALA A 361 2.94 -13.14 -29.65
CA ALA A 361 3.40 -14.29 -28.87
C ALA A 361 2.71 -14.35 -27.49
N ALA A 362 2.66 -13.22 -26.77
CA ALA A 362 2.03 -13.13 -25.46
C ALA A 362 0.53 -13.51 -25.50
N LEU A 363 -0.21 -12.97 -26.48
CA LEU A 363 -1.64 -13.25 -26.64
C LEU A 363 -1.89 -14.71 -27.05
N ARG A 364 -1.04 -15.30 -27.91
CA ARG A 364 -1.17 -16.70 -28.35
C ARG A 364 -0.71 -17.74 -27.34
N ALA A 365 0.18 -17.38 -26.42
CA ALA A 365 0.68 -18.28 -25.38
C ALA A 365 -0.22 -18.31 -24.13
N GLY A 366 -0.94 -17.21 -23.87
CA GLY A 366 -1.94 -17.12 -22.81
C GLY A 366 -1.67 -15.99 -21.83
N VAL A 367 -2.74 -15.29 -21.45
CA VAL A 367 -2.71 -14.16 -20.52
C VAL A 367 -3.61 -14.44 -19.30
N PRO A 368 -3.29 -13.89 -18.13
CA PRO A 368 -3.99 -14.25 -16.88
C PRO A 368 -5.46 -13.82 -16.87
N ALA A 369 -5.79 -12.80 -17.67
CA ALA A 369 -7.13 -12.24 -17.79
C ALA A 369 -8.11 -13.19 -18.51
N GLU A 370 -7.62 -14.22 -19.21
CA GLU A 370 -8.46 -15.26 -19.83
C GLU A 370 -9.06 -16.21 -18.80
N LEU A 371 -8.50 -16.24 -17.58
CA LEU A 371 -8.86 -17.22 -16.57
C LEU A 371 -9.48 -16.51 -15.36
N GLY A 372 -10.58 -17.05 -14.87
CA GLY A 372 -11.20 -16.56 -13.65
C GLY A 372 -10.33 -16.93 -12.44
N LEU A 373 -10.40 -16.12 -11.39
CA LEU A 373 -10.28 -16.68 -10.06
C LEU A 373 -11.69 -17.05 -9.57
N PRO A 374 -11.83 -18.03 -8.66
CA PRO A 374 -13.11 -18.29 -8.02
C PRO A 374 -13.71 -16.98 -7.53
N PRO A 375 -15.03 -16.76 -7.70
CA PRO A 375 -15.66 -15.51 -7.32
C PRO A 375 -15.32 -15.21 -5.86
N ARG A 376 -15.04 -13.93 -5.60
CA ARG A 376 -14.86 -13.42 -4.23
C ARG A 376 -16.10 -13.86 -3.45
N GLY A 377 -15.95 -14.81 -2.53
CA GLY A 377 -16.89 -14.88 -1.42
C GLY A 377 -16.90 -13.48 -0.83
N GLU A 378 -18.07 -12.87 -0.68
CA GLU A 378 -18.20 -11.54 -0.09
C GLU A 378 -17.65 -11.57 1.35
N THR A 379 -16.34 -11.48 1.51
CA THR A 379 -15.72 -11.25 2.81
C THR A 379 -16.05 -9.81 3.13
N MET A 380 -17.11 -9.64 3.93
CA MET A 380 -17.51 -8.37 4.52
C MET A 380 -16.28 -7.64 5.04
N TRP A 381 -16.16 -6.37 4.63
CA TRP A 381 -15.23 -5.41 5.22
C TRP A 381 -13.76 -5.80 5.19
N THR A 382 -13.10 -5.50 4.07
CA THR A 382 -11.64 -5.41 4.05
C THR A 382 -11.24 -4.09 3.39
N PRO A 383 -10.41 -3.27 4.05
CA PRO A 383 -9.96 -2.01 3.48
C PRO A 383 -9.32 -2.24 2.10
N LYS A 384 -9.55 -1.31 1.16
CA LYS A 384 -9.00 -1.35 -0.20
C LYS A 384 -7.45 -1.46 -0.25
N ALA A 385 -6.76 -1.30 0.87
CA ALA A 385 -5.30 -1.34 1.00
C ALA A 385 -4.78 -2.60 1.74
N SER A 386 -5.61 -3.63 1.98
CA SER A 386 -5.17 -4.83 2.70
C SER A 386 -4.53 -5.87 1.76
N HIS A 387 -3.36 -6.38 2.16
CA HIS A 387 -2.73 -7.53 1.50
C HIS A 387 -3.54 -8.81 1.74
N ARG A 388 -3.56 -9.69 0.74
CA ARG A 388 -4.17 -11.02 0.79
C ARG A 388 -3.10 -12.09 0.78
N ALA A 389 -3.31 -13.10 1.61
CA ALA A 389 -2.62 -14.38 1.56
C ALA A 389 -3.31 -15.27 0.51
N VAL A 390 -2.57 -15.74 -0.49
CA VAL A 390 -3.01 -16.65 -1.55
C VAL A 390 -2.12 -17.88 -1.52
N TYR A 391 -2.62 -18.97 -0.93
CA TYR A 391 -1.85 -20.20 -0.71
C TYR A 391 -2.53 -21.39 -1.34
N GLN A 392 -1.73 -22.31 -1.89
CA GLN A 392 -2.18 -23.64 -2.27
C GLN A 392 -1.62 -24.68 -1.30
N HIS A 393 -2.45 -25.62 -0.89
CA HIS A 393 -2.02 -26.83 -0.19
C HIS A 393 -2.70 -28.05 -0.81
N GLY A 394 -1.91 -28.85 -1.55
CA GLY A 394 -2.43 -29.97 -2.32
C GLY A 394 -3.53 -29.52 -3.29
N ASP A 395 -4.74 -30.03 -3.09
CA ASP A 395 -5.89 -29.76 -3.94
C ASP A 395 -6.75 -28.56 -3.55
N HIS A 396 -6.28 -27.75 -2.59
CA HIS A 396 -7.03 -26.61 -2.07
C HIS A 396 -6.31 -25.29 -2.34
N LEU A 397 -7.06 -24.29 -2.80
CA LEU A 397 -6.63 -22.90 -2.84
C LEU A 397 -7.29 -22.16 -1.68
N ALA A 398 -6.50 -21.45 -0.88
CA ALA A 398 -6.98 -20.58 0.18
C ALA A 398 -6.64 -19.13 -0.14
N ILE A 399 -7.64 -18.25 -0.03
CA ILE A 399 -7.47 -16.80 -0.11
C ILE A 399 -7.99 -16.21 1.18
N GLY A 400 -7.14 -15.46 1.89
CA GLY A 400 -7.52 -14.83 3.13
C GLY A 400 -6.79 -13.52 3.41
N ALA A 401 -7.20 -12.85 4.48
CA ALA A 401 -6.46 -11.72 5.05
C ALA A 401 -6.39 -11.87 6.56
N GLY A 402 -5.23 -11.51 7.12
CA GLY A 402 -5.06 -11.24 8.55
C GLY A 402 -5.55 -9.84 8.95
N GLY A 403 -5.35 -9.48 10.21
CA GLY A 403 -5.69 -8.17 10.76
C GLY A 403 -6.95 -8.15 11.65
N TRP A 404 -7.50 -6.94 11.87
CA TRP A 404 -8.63 -6.71 12.78
C TRP A 404 -9.89 -7.45 12.36
N GLN A 405 -10.30 -7.30 11.10
CA GLN A 405 -11.47 -7.97 10.50
C GLN A 405 -11.03 -8.71 9.23
N GLY A 406 -10.47 -9.89 9.42
CA GLY A 406 -10.00 -10.78 8.37
C GLY A 406 -10.95 -11.96 8.14
N GLY A 407 -10.53 -12.82 7.22
CA GLY A 407 -11.27 -14.03 6.89
C GLY A 407 -10.46 -14.89 5.94
N LEU A 408 -10.87 -16.14 5.78
CA LEU A 408 -10.31 -17.09 4.83
C LEU A 408 -11.44 -17.82 4.12
N THR A 409 -11.33 -17.92 2.79
CA THR A 409 -12.14 -18.82 1.99
C THR A 409 -11.21 -19.81 1.30
N ALA A 410 -11.58 -21.09 1.32
CA ALA A 410 -10.85 -22.14 0.63
C ALA A 410 -11.76 -22.87 -0.36
N TRP A 411 -11.19 -23.19 -1.53
CA TRP A 411 -11.84 -23.88 -2.62
C TRP A 411 -11.15 -25.21 -2.91
N ASP A 412 -11.94 -26.20 -3.31
CA ASP A 412 -11.43 -27.46 -3.87
C ASP A 412 -11.07 -27.34 -5.35
N ALA A 413 -10.53 -28.43 -5.90
CA ALA A 413 -10.15 -28.53 -7.31
C ALA A 413 -11.31 -28.34 -8.30
N ALA A 414 -12.56 -28.56 -7.88
CA ALA A 414 -13.76 -28.38 -8.69
C ALA A 414 -14.30 -26.95 -8.62
N GLY A 415 -13.67 -26.06 -7.83
CA GLY A 415 -14.09 -24.68 -7.61
C GLY A 415 -15.19 -24.54 -6.56
N GLY A 416 -15.53 -25.60 -5.83
CA GLY A 416 -16.48 -25.58 -4.72
C GLY A 416 -15.85 -24.95 -3.47
N VAL A 417 -16.59 -24.10 -2.76
CA VAL A 417 -16.15 -23.58 -1.45
C VAL A 417 -16.22 -24.70 -0.43
N VAL A 418 -15.07 -25.15 0.08
CA VAL A 418 -14.97 -26.20 1.12
C VAL A 418 -14.83 -25.62 2.52
N ARG A 419 -14.35 -24.38 2.65
CA ARG A 419 -14.24 -23.70 3.93
C ARG A 419 -14.43 -22.20 3.80
N ASN A 420 -15.10 -21.61 4.78
CA ASN A 420 -15.18 -20.17 4.98
C ASN A 420 -15.05 -19.88 6.48
N GLU A 421 -14.05 -19.10 6.88
CA GLU A 421 -13.68 -18.85 8.27
C GLU A 421 -13.54 -17.35 8.53
N THR A 422 -14.11 -16.88 9.64
CA THR A 422 -13.93 -15.50 10.09
C THR A 422 -12.71 -15.41 10.98
N LEU A 423 -11.80 -14.47 10.69
CA LEU A 423 -10.56 -14.29 11.43
C LEU A 423 -10.53 -12.90 12.04
N ARG A 424 -10.55 -12.81 13.37
CA ARG A 424 -10.56 -11.53 14.10
C ARG A 424 -9.25 -11.31 14.84
N HIS A 425 -8.78 -10.06 14.86
CA HIS A 425 -7.60 -9.62 15.62
C HIS A 425 -6.36 -10.52 15.44
N LEU A 426 -6.12 -11.01 14.23
CA LEU A 426 -4.89 -11.75 13.96
C LEU A 426 -3.69 -10.79 13.98
N PRO A 427 -2.60 -11.12 14.72
CA PRO A 427 -1.34 -10.41 14.66
C PRO A 427 -0.83 -10.22 13.22
N GLU A 428 -0.18 -9.09 12.98
CA GLU A 428 0.44 -8.80 11.68
C GLU A 428 1.50 -9.85 11.33
N GLY A 429 1.57 -10.21 10.05
CA GLY A 429 2.53 -11.20 9.55
C GLY A 429 2.10 -12.66 9.72
N LEU A 430 0.95 -12.94 10.33
CA LEU A 430 0.32 -14.27 10.27
C LEU A 430 -0.58 -14.38 9.05
N ASP A 431 -0.25 -15.34 8.20
CA ASP A 431 -1.01 -15.63 7.00
C ASP A 431 -1.93 -16.85 7.18
N PRO A 432 -3.23 -16.72 6.89
CA PRO A 432 -4.15 -17.85 6.96
C PRO A 432 -4.08 -18.73 5.70
N TRP A 433 -4.20 -20.04 5.90
CA TRP A 433 -4.32 -21.06 4.84
C TRP A 433 -5.12 -22.29 5.31
N PHE A 434 -5.42 -23.21 4.40
CA PHE A 434 -6.23 -24.40 4.69
C PHE A 434 -5.47 -25.66 4.25
N ASP A 435 -5.35 -26.65 5.13
CA ASP A 435 -4.60 -27.90 4.85
C ASP A 435 -5.48 -29.02 4.26
N GLY A 436 -6.74 -28.74 3.96
CA GLY A 436 -7.74 -29.73 3.55
C GLY A 436 -8.65 -30.20 4.70
N THR A 437 -8.26 -30.00 5.95
CA THR A 437 -9.04 -30.40 7.14
C THR A 437 -9.29 -29.25 8.10
N ARG A 438 -8.27 -28.42 8.36
CA ARG A 438 -8.29 -27.33 9.35
C ARG A 438 -7.78 -26.03 8.75
N VAL A 439 -8.26 -24.93 9.31
CA VAL A 439 -7.74 -23.59 9.04
C VAL A 439 -6.50 -23.38 9.91
N LEU A 440 -5.41 -22.97 9.28
CA LEU A 440 -4.13 -22.74 9.91
C LEU A 440 -3.72 -21.29 9.69
N VAL A 441 -2.93 -20.74 10.60
CA VAL A 441 -2.23 -19.46 10.42
C VAL A 441 -0.75 -19.66 10.62
N SER A 442 0.06 -19.05 9.77
CA SER A 442 1.50 -19.27 9.77
C SER A 442 2.28 -17.98 9.57
N ARG A 443 3.50 -17.95 10.11
CA ARG A 443 4.51 -16.94 9.78
C ARG A 443 5.85 -17.61 9.50
N VAL A 444 6.72 -16.87 8.83
CA VAL A 444 8.15 -17.21 8.72
C VAL A 444 8.89 -16.37 9.75
N ALA A 445 9.45 -17.02 10.77
CA ALA A 445 10.28 -16.40 11.80
C ALA A 445 11.71 -16.96 11.70
N ASP A 446 12.72 -16.10 11.54
CA ASP A 446 14.12 -16.49 11.35
C ASP A 446 14.33 -17.55 10.24
N GLY A 447 13.57 -17.43 9.15
CA GLY A 447 13.63 -18.36 8.01
C GLY A 447 12.96 -19.72 8.24
N ARG A 448 12.24 -19.91 9.36
CA ARG A 448 11.50 -21.14 9.68
C ARG A 448 10.01 -20.88 9.75
N TRP A 449 9.22 -21.85 9.28
CA TRP A 449 7.78 -21.81 9.43
C TRP A 449 7.40 -21.99 10.90
N GLN A 450 6.40 -21.24 11.33
CA GLN A 450 5.74 -21.43 12.62
C GLN A 450 4.24 -21.33 12.40
N THR A 451 3.54 -22.41 12.74
CA THR A 451 2.14 -22.62 12.36
C THR A 451 1.27 -22.92 13.57
N PHE A 452 0.06 -22.35 13.55
CA PHE A 452 -0.95 -22.45 14.59
C PHE A 452 -2.27 -22.91 13.98
N VAL A 453 -3.03 -23.69 14.74
CA VAL A 453 -4.38 -24.13 14.36
C VAL A 453 -5.39 -23.07 14.79
N VAL A 454 -6.31 -22.71 13.89
CA VAL A 454 -7.44 -21.82 14.20
C VAL A 454 -8.62 -22.63 14.73
N GLU A 455 -9.18 -22.22 15.85
CA GLU A 455 -10.28 -22.91 16.53
C GLU A 455 -11.43 -21.93 16.86
N GLY A 456 -11.95 -21.23 15.85
CA GLY A 456 -13.02 -20.24 16.04
C GLY A 456 -12.55 -18.98 16.78
N THR A 457 -13.43 -18.40 17.61
CA THR A 457 -13.15 -17.16 18.34
C THR A 457 -13.24 -17.32 19.86
N VAL A 458 -12.60 -16.40 20.58
CA VAL A 458 -12.64 -16.26 22.04
C VAL A 458 -12.78 -14.78 22.43
N PRO A 459 -13.42 -14.47 23.57
CA PRO A 459 -13.48 -13.10 24.09
C PRO A 459 -12.08 -12.50 24.31
N THR A 460 -11.94 -11.20 24.05
CA THR A 460 -10.70 -10.49 24.33
C THR A 460 -10.79 -9.79 25.69
N PRO A 461 -9.90 -10.12 26.65
CA PRO A 461 -9.96 -9.53 27.98
C PRO A 461 -9.98 -8.00 27.98
N GLY A 462 -10.96 -7.40 28.67
CA GLY A 462 -11.07 -5.95 28.84
C GLY A 462 -11.65 -5.18 27.65
N THR A 463 -12.24 -5.88 26.66
CA THR A 463 -12.92 -5.27 25.51
C THR A 463 -14.19 -6.04 25.17
N ASP A 464 -15.18 -5.40 24.54
CA ASP A 464 -16.40 -6.08 24.05
C ASP A 464 -16.18 -6.88 22.75
N GLY A 465 -14.92 -7.19 22.40
CA GLY A 465 -14.53 -7.79 21.14
C GLY A 465 -14.05 -9.25 21.26
N GLU A 466 -14.09 -9.98 20.15
CA GLU A 466 -13.60 -11.36 20.05
C GLU A 466 -12.33 -11.44 19.21
N SER A 467 -11.34 -12.23 19.66
CA SER A 467 -10.14 -12.57 18.91
C SER A 467 -10.25 -13.97 18.32
N SER A 468 -9.54 -14.24 17.23
CA SER A 468 -9.31 -15.61 16.75
C SER A 468 -8.64 -16.43 17.87
N ALA A 469 -9.15 -17.64 18.09
CA ALA A 469 -8.61 -18.59 19.05
C ALA A 469 -7.60 -19.49 18.34
N LEU A 470 -6.36 -19.49 18.81
CA LEU A 470 -5.27 -20.26 18.24
C LEU A 470 -4.83 -21.38 19.19
N THR A 471 -4.27 -22.43 18.60
CA THR A 471 -3.64 -23.54 19.32
C THR A 471 -2.29 -23.86 18.67
N TYR A 472 -1.27 -24.03 19.50
CA TYR A 472 0.05 -24.49 19.03
C TYR A 472 0.15 -26.00 19.27
N GLU A 473 0.15 -26.77 18.19
CA GLU A 473 0.34 -28.23 18.21
C GLU A 473 1.78 -28.54 17.75
N PRO A 474 2.65 -29.11 18.62
CA PRO A 474 4.05 -29.37 18.27
C PRO A 474 4.24 -30.17 16.97
N GLU A 475 3.35 -31.12 16.70
CA GLU A 475 3.37 -31.97 15.50
C GLU A 475 3.10 -31.18 14.21
N ARG A 476 2.33 -30.08 14.30
CA ARG A 476 2.00 -29.19 13.17
C ARG A 476 2.79 -27.89 13.18
N ALA A 477 3.66 -27.66 14.15
CA ALA A 477 4.36 -26.40 14.31
C ALA A 477 5.20 -26.03 13.07
N ALA A 478 5.74 -27.04 12.37
CA ALA A 478 6.50 -26.90 11.13
C ALA A 478 5.64 -26.95 9.85
N ALA A 479 4.33 -27.16 9.97
CA ALA A 479 3.44 -27.32 8.81
C ALA A 479 3.48 -26.07 7.94
N ARG A 480 3.39 -26.24 6.63
CA ARG A 480 3.42 -25.14 5.67
C ARG A 480 2.55 -25.46 4.46
N PRO A 481 2.10 -24.43 3.71
CA PRO A 481 1.46 -24.64 2.43
C PRO A 481 2.35 -25.47 1.49
N GLN A 482 1.73 -26.37 0.73
CA GLN A 482 2.43 -27.25 -0.22
C GLN A 482 1.86 -27.01 -1.61
N ALA A 483 2.61 -26.27 -2.41
CA ALA A 483 2.22 -25.85 -3.74
C ALA A 483 3.32 -26.21 -4.75
N PRO A 484 2.97 -26.85 -5.88
CA PRO A 484 3.91 -27.02 -6.98
C PRO A 484 4.39 -25.68 -7.52
N ALA A 485 5.72 -25.55 -7.71
CA ALA A 485 6.34 -24.40 -8.39
C ALA A 485 6.10 -24.41 -9.91
N GLU A 486 5.57 -25.52 -10.43
CA GLU A 486 5.24 -25.70 -11.84
C GLU A 486 3.81 -26.21 -11.99
N GLY A 487 3.16 -25.83 -13.08
CA GLY A 487 1.84 -26.31 -13.46
C GLY A 487 1.62 -26.20 -14.96
N GLU A 488 0.47 -26.67 -15.41
CA GLU A 488 0.04 -26.59 -16.80
C GLU A 488 -1.37 -26.02 -16.88
N VAL A 489 -1.67 -25.32 -17.97
CA VAL A 489 -3.00 -24.80 -18.26
C VAL A 489 -3.27 -24.87 -19.75
N THR A 490 -4.46 -25.32 -20.14
CA THR A 490 -4.87 -25.32 -21.55
C THR A 490 -5.84 -24.18 -21.77
N PHE A 491 -5.40 -23.14 -22.48
CA PHE A 491 -6.27 -22.05 -22.89
C PHE A 491 -7.20 -22.51 -24.02
N PRO A 492 -8.46 -22.02 -24.07
CA PRO A 492 -9.36 -22.32 -25.19
C PRO A 492 -8.71 -22.03 -26.55
N GLY A 493 -8.89 -22.96 -27.49
CA GLY A 493 -8.31 -22.89 -28.84
C GLY A 493 -6.81 -23.21 -28.94
N ALA A 494 -6.09 -23.44 -27.83
CA ALA A 494 -4.67 -23.79 -27.87
C ALA A 494 -4.47 -25.24 -28.38
N PRO A 495 -3.38 -25.52 -29.12
CA PRO A 495 -3.09 -26.87 -29.64
C PRO A 495 -2.58 -27.85 -28.55
N GLY A 496 -2.28 -27.35 -27.35
CA GLY A 496 -1.77 -28.12 -26.22
C GLY A 496 -1.65 -27.25 -24.95
N PRO A 497 -1.18 -27.83 -23.83
CA PRO A 497 -1.03 -27.10 -22.57
C PRO A 497 0.13 -26.09 -22.63
N SER A 498 -0.10 -24.91 -22.05
CA SER A 498 0.95 -23.95 -21.72
C SER A 498 1.56 -24.31 -20.36
N ARG A 499 2.89 -24.22 -20.25
CA ARG A 499 3.63 -24.46 -19.00
C ARG A 499 3.65 -23.19 -18.16
N VAL A 500 3.41 -23.32 -16.86
CA VAL A 500 3.43 -22.22 -15.88
C VAL A 500 4.50 -22.52 -14.84
N VAL A 501 5.52 -21.67 -14.73
CA VAL A 501 6.66 -21.90 -13.82
C VAL A 501 6.89 -20.68 -12.95
N LEU A 502 6.99 -20.87 -11.64
CA LEU A 502 7.45 -19.86 -10.70
C LEU A 502 8.97 -19.98 -10.54
N HIS A 503 9.68 -18.90 -10.83
CA HIS A 503 11.10 -18.78 -10.55
C HIS A 503 11.43 -17.36 -10.11
N ARG A 504 12.20 -17.20 -9.02
CA ARG A 504 12.63 -15.90 -8.46
C ARG A 504 11.50 -14.87 -8.26
N GLY A 505 10.31 -15.32 -7.87
CA GLY A 505 9.16 -14.46 -7.59
C GLY A 505 8.39 -14.05 -8.84
N VAL A 506 8.65 -14.70 -9.97
CA VAL A 506 8.02 -14.42 -11.25
C VAL A 506 7.41 -15.71 -11.81
N ILE A 507 6.11 -15.67 -12.07
CA ILE A 507 5.42 -16.70 -12.85
C ILE A 507 5.62 -16.40 -14.33
N THR A 508 6.17 -17.38 -15.05
CA THR A 508 6.32 -17.36 -16.51
C THR A 508 5.38 -18.39 -17.12
N VAL A 509 4.57 -17.95 -18.07
CA VAL A 509 3.71 -18.79 -18.91
C VAL A 509 4.40 -18.97 -20.26
N THR A 510 4.57 -20.21 -20.69
CA THR A 510 5.17 -20.58 -21.98
C THR A 510 4.17 -21.39 -22.77
N GLY A 511 3.90 -21.00 -24.01
CA GLY A 511 2.99 -21.71 -24.91
C GLY A 511 3.47 -23.14 -25.24
N PRO A 512 2.59 -23.99 -25.78
CA PRO A 512 2.89 -25.40 -26.08
C PRO A 512 4.01 -25.59 -27.10
N ASP A 513 4.26 -24.60 -27.95
CA ASP A 513 5.33 -24.54 -28.96
C ASP A 513 6.62 -23.86 -28.45
N GLY A 514 6.69 -23.55 -27.14
CA GLY A 514 7.81 -22.84 -26.54
C GLY A 514 7.72 -21.32 -26.67
N THR A 515 6.63 -20.78 -27.22
CA THR A 515 6.44 -19.32 -27.33
C THR A 515 6.37 -18.66 -25.96
N ALA A 516 7.10 -17.55 -25.83
CA ALA A 516 7.10 -16.74 -24.62
C ALA A 516 5.73 -16.08 -24.41
N GLY A 517 5.07 -16.44 -23.31
CA GLY A 517 3.77 -15.91 -22.91
C GLY A 517 3.85 -14.85 -21.83
N ALA A 518 2.83 -14.82 -20.96
CA ALA A 518 2.76 -13.88 -19.86
C ALA A 518 3.87 -14.09 -18.81
N ARG A 519 4.39 -12.98 -18.28
CA ARG A 519 5.33 -12.96 -17.15
C ARG A 519 4.76 -12.03 -16.07
N LEU A 520 4.62 -12.55 -14.86
CA LEU A 520 3.85 -11.94 -13.76
C LEU A 520 4.64 -12.01 -12.45
N ALA A 521 4.68 -10.92 -11.69
CA ALA A 521 5.15 -10.98 -10.32
C ALA A 521 4.21 -11.87 -9.49
N PHE A 522 4.79 -12.72 -8.65
CA PHE A 522 4.06 -13.56 -7.71
C PHE A 522 4.72 -13.54 -6.35
N SER A 523 3.91 -13.21 -5.35
CA SER A 523 4.16 -13.48 -3.95
C SER A 523 2.88 -14.09 -3.39
N PRO A 524 2.92 -15.02 -2.42
CA PRO A 524 1.73 -15.44 -1.72
C PRO A 524 1.03 -14.27 -0.98
N ARG A 525 1.74 -13.17 -0.69
CA ARG A 525 1.14 -11.93 -0.17
C ARG A 525 0.95 -10.93 -1.31
N GLN A 526 -0.29 -10.59 -1.62
CA GLN A 526 -0.64 -9.79 -2.79
C GLN A 526 -1.55 -8.62 -2.43
N SER A 527 -1.39 -7.49 -3.11
CA SER A 527 -2.34 -6.40 -3.07
C SER A 527 -3.67 -6.84 -3.72
N ALA A 528 -4.79 -6.51 -3.08
CA ALA A 528 -6.11 -6.77 -3.66
C ALA A 528 -6.43 -5.86 -4.86
N GLN A 529 -5.64 -4.81 -5.11
CA GLN A 529 -5.87 -3.84 -6.18
C GLN A 529 -5.36 -4.33 -7.55
N ASP A 530 -4.32 -5.16 -7.56
CA ASP A 530 -3.59 -5.52 -8.79
C ASP A 530 -4.09 -6.79 -9.48
N GLY A 531 -5.16 -7.39 -8.93
CA GLY A 531 -5.65 -8.69 -9.34
C GLY A 531 -4.82 -9.80 -8.69
N LEU A 532 -5.49 -10.80 -8.12
CA LEU A 532 -4.79 -11.90 -7.45
C LEU A 532 -4.30 -12.90 -8.50
N VAL A 533 -3.10 -13.43 -8.31
CA VAL A 533 -2.47 -14.46 -9.14
C VAL A 533 -2.30 -15.71 -8.27
N PRO A 534 -2.88 -16.87 -8.63
CA PRO A 534 -2.72 -18.06 -7.81
C PRO A 534 -1.35 -18.74 -8.08
N PRO A 535 -0.89 -19.61 -7.17
CA PRO A 535 0.30 -20.44 -7.38
C PRO A 535 0.23 -21.25 -8.69
N PRO A 536 1.38 -21.59 -9.32
CA PRO A 536 1.43 -22.31 -10.59
C PRO A 536 0.57 -23.58 -10.64
N GLY A 537 0.63 -24.40 -9.58
CA GLY A 537 -0.14 -25.65 -9.48
C GLY A 537 -1.67 -25.49 -9.51
N TRP A 538 -2.19 -24.26 -9.41
CA TRP A 538 -3.63 -23.98 -9.49
C TRP A 538 -4.10 -23.54 -10.89
N TRP A 539 -3.19 -23.22 -11.81
CA TRP A 539 -3.57 -22.60 -13.09
C TRP A 539 -4.47 -23.48 -13.95
N GLY A 540 -4.19 -24.80 -14.03
CA GLY A 540 -5.01 -25.75 -14.78
C GLY A 540 -6.41 -25.99 -14.21
N ARG A 541 -6.71 -25.47 -13.01
CA ARG A 541 -8.02 -25.60 -12.34
C ARG A 541 -8.89 -24.37 -12.51
N ARG A 542 -8.41 -23.36 -13.24
CA ARG A 542 -9.14 -22.11 -13.47
C ARG A 542 -10.05 -22.27 -14.67
N THR A 543 -11.27 -21.77 -14.52
CA THR A 543 -12.24 -21.72 -15.63
C THR A 543 -11.94 -20.51 -16.52
N PRO A 544 -11.95 -20.67 -17.86
CA PRO A 544 -11.89 -19.53 -18.76
C PRO A 544 -13.09 -18.61 -18.55
N VAL A 545 -12.86 -17.29 -18.46
CA VAL A 545 -13.94 -16.30 -18.30
C VAL A 545 -14.69 -16.07 -19.61
N ASP A 546 -13.99 -16.23 -20.73
CA ASP A 546 -14.50 -16.00 -22.08
C ASP A 546 -13.86 -17.02 -23.03
N PRO A 547 -14.45 -18.22 -23.17
CA PRO A 547 -13.88 -19.29 -23.99
C PRO A 547 -13.73 -18.90 -25.47
N GLU A 548 -14.70 -18.18 -26.02
CA GLU A 548 -14.69 -17.76 -27.43
C GLU A 548 -13.64 -16.66 -27.66
N GLY A 549 -13.61 -15.63 -26.81
CA GLY A 549 -12.59 -14.59 -26.85
C GLY A 549 -11.17 -15.14 -26.67
N SER A 550 -10.98 -16.09 -25.75
CA SER A 550 -9.68 -16.76 -25.54
C SER A 550 -9.22 -17.55 -26.77
N ALA A 551 -10.15 -18.23 -27.45
CA ALA A 551 -9.87 -18.95 -28.70
C ALA A 551 -9.49 -17.99 -29.84
N ALA A 552 -10.16 -16.83 -29.94
CA ALA A 552 -9.83 -15.80 -30.92
C ALA A 552 -8.39 -15.27 -30.76
N LEU A 553 -7.89 -15.16 -29.53
CA LEU A 553 -6.50 -14.76 -29.27
C LEU A 553 -5.46 -15.74 -29.83
N ARG A 554 -5.78 -17.03 -29.98
CA ARG A 554 -4.85 -18.03 -30.52
C ARG A 554 -4.56 -17.85 -32.00
N VAL A 555 -5.51 -17.27 -32.73
CA VAL A 555 -5.42 -17.06 -34.19
C VAL A 555 -5.09 -15.62 -34.56
N ILE A 556 -4.87 -14.74 -33.57
CA ILE A 556 -4.56 -13.32 -33.82
C ILE A 556 -3.35 -13.17 -34.74
N GLY A 557 -3.47 -12.34 -35.76
CA GLY A 557 -2.40 -12.02 -36.71
C GLY A 557 -1.62 -10.77 -36.34
N ARG A 558 -0.47 -10.58 -36.99
CA ARG A 558 0.35 -9.37 -36.86
C ARG A 558 -0.43 -8.09 -37.20
N GLU A 559 -1.27 -8.11 -38.23
CA GLU A 559 -2.07 -6.96 -38.65
C GLU A 559 -2.99 -6.43 -37.52
N THR A 560 -3.71 -7.34 -36.84
CA THR A 560 -4.56 -6.99 -35.70
C THR A 560 -3.73 -6.45 -34.54
N ALA A 561 -2.58 -7.06 -34.25
CA ALA A 561 -1.66 -6.58 -33.22
C ALA A 561 -1.11 -5.18 -33.54
N GLU A 562 -0.74 -4.90 -34.79
CA GLU A 562 -0.31 -3.57 -35.24
C GLU A 562 -1.43 -2.54 -35.06
N ALA A 563 -2.68 -2.89 -35.37
CA ALA A 563 -3.83 -2.02 -35.16
C ALA A 563 -4.10 -1.74 -33.67
N LEU A 564 -3.92 -2.73 -32.79
CA LEU A 564 -4.02 -2.57 -31.34
C LEU A 564 -2.90 -1.67 -30.80
N VAL A 565 -1.65 -1.87 -31.23
CA VAL A 565 -0.52 -1.02 -30.84
C VAL A 565 -0.71 0.41 -31.36
N ALA A 566 -1.19 0.59 -32.60
CA ALA A 566 -1.48 1.90 -33.16
C ALA A 566 -2.58 2.64 -32.36
N ALA A 567 -3.60 1.92 -31.89
CA ALA A 567 -4.61 2.47 -30.99
C ALA A 567 -4.01 2.84 -29.61
N ALA A 568 -3.13 2.00 -29.07
CA ALA A 568 -2.47 2.26 -27.80
C ALA A 568 -1.51 3.47 -27.83
N LEU A 569 -0.84 3.71 -28.95
CA LEU A 569 -0.03 4.92 -29.16
C LEU A 569 -0.86 6.22 -29.16
N ARG A 570 -2.18 6.13 -29.37
CA ARG A 570 -3.11 7.28 -29.27
C ARG A 570 -3.62 7.52 -27.85
N GLY A 571 -3.72 6.47 -27.03
CA GLY A 571 -4.09 6.57 -25.63
C GLY A 571 -4.81 5.33 -25.08
N PRO A 572 -4.89 5.17 -23.74
CA PRO A 572 -5.50 4.01 -23.11
C PRO A 572 -7.01 3.88 -23.36
N GLU A 573 -7.78 4.97 -23.46
CA GLU A 573 -9.21 4.88 -23.80
C GLU A 573 -9.38 4.42 -25.26
N THR A 574 -8.52 4.91 -26.15
CA THR A 574 -8.51 4.50 -27.57
C THR A 574 -8.13 3.02 -27.72
N ALA A 575 -7.15 2.54 -26.95
CA ALA A 575 -6.78 1.12 -26.90
C ALA A 575 -7.96 0.26 -26.42
N ALA A 576 -8.62 0.65 -25.33
CA ALA A 576 -9.75 -0.08 -24.78
C ALA A 576 -10.93 -0.16 -25.77
N ALA A 577 -11.22 0.94 -26.48
CA ALA A 577 -12.27 0.98 -27.51
C ALA A 577 -11.89 0.18 -28.77
N ALA A 578 -10.60 0.00 -29.06
CA ALA A 578 -10.15 -0.76 -30.22
C ALA A 578 -10.33 -2.28 -30.07
N VAL A 579 -10.24 -2.82 -28.84
CA VAL A 579 -10.38 -4.27 -28.59
C VAL A 579 -11.71 -4.82 -29.09
N PRO A 580 -12.90 -4.36 -28.65
CA PRO A 580 -14.17 -4.92 -29.11
C PRO A 580 -14.46 -4.68 -30.60
N ARG A 581 -13.79 -3.70 -31.22
CA ARG A 581 -13.90 -3.43 -32.67
C ARG A 581 -13.04 -4.40 -33.51
N LEU A 582 -11.86 -4.75 -33.02
CA LEU A 582 -10.87 -5.59 -33.71
C LEU A 582 -10.99 -7.08 -33.36
N LEU A 583 -11.52 -7.38 -32.18
CA LEU A 583 -11.69 -8.71 -31.60
C LEU A 583 -13.11 -8.80 -30.99
N PRO A 584 -14.17 -8.77 -31.82
CA PRO A 584 -15.56 -8.76 -31.37
C PRO A 584 -15.96 -10.04 -30.59
N GLU A 585 -15.20 -11.12 -30.71
CA GLU A 585 -15.37 -12.36 -29.95
C GLU A 585 -15.04 -12.18 -28.46
N ILE A 586 -14.26 -11.15 -28.09
CA ILE A 586 -13.98 -10.83 -26.69
C ILE A 586 -15.16 -10.06 -26.12
N THR A 587 -15.93 -10.75 -25.28
CA THR A 587 -17.13 -10.23 -24.63
C THR A 587 -16.90 -9.88 -23.16
N GLU A 588 -15.92 -10.53 -22.51
CA GLU A 588 -15.61 -10.28 -21.09
C GLU A 588 -14.78 -8.99 -20.89
N PRO A 589 -15.28 -8.01 -20.12
CA PRO A 589 -14.58 -6.73 -19.91
C PRO A 589 -13.18 -6.86 -19.30
N ALA A 590 -12.98 -7.82 -18.39
CA ALA A 590 -11.67 -8.05 -17.77
C ALA A 590 -10.62 -8.54 -18.79
N LEU A 591 -11.04 -9.43 -19.71
CA LEU A 591 -10.18 -9.91 -20.79
C LEU A 591 -9.87 -8.79 -21.78
N ALA A 592 -10.89 -8.02 -22.20
CA ALA A 592 -10.70 -6.89 -23.11
C ALA A 592 -9.71 -5.86 -22.55
N LYS A 593 -9.81 -5.54 -21.26
CA LYS A 593 -8.86 -4.66 -20.57
C LYS A 593 -7.44 -5.25 -20.56
N GLY A 594 -7.29 -6.55 -20.29
CA GLY A 594 -5.99 -7.22 -20.28
C GLY A 594 -5.28 -7.15 -21.65
N VAL A 595 -6.02 -7.33 -22.74
CA VAL A 595 -5.50 -7.17 -24.11
C VAL A 595 -5.08 -5.73 -24.38
N ALA A 596 -5.89 -4.74 -24.01
CA ALA A 596 -5.55 -3.33 -24.17
C ALA A 596 -4.30 -2.93 -23.36
N ASP A 597 -4.14 -3.44 -22.13
CA ASP A 597 -2.97 -3.18 -21.29
C ASP A 597 -1.68 -3.78 -21.89
N LEU A 598 -1.75 -4.97 -22.51
CA LEU A 598 -0.61 -5.56 -23.23
C LEU A 598 -0.28 -4.79 -24.51
N ALA A 599 -1.28 -4.34 -25.27
CA ALA A 599 -1.06 -3.50 -26.45
C ALA A 599 -0.36 -2.18 -26.08
N ARG A 600 -0.73 -1.57 -24.94
CA ARG A 600 -0.02 -0.40 -24.38
C ARG A 600 1.41 -0.74 -23.99
N THR A 601 1.63 -1.88 -23.34
CA THR A 601 2.98 -2.32 -22.97
C THR A 601 3.87 -2.48 -24.21
N ALA A 602 3.34 -3.03 -25.31
CA ALA A 602 4.04 -3.12 -26.59
C ALA A 602 4.31 -1.75 -27.22
N ALA A 603 3.35 -0.83 -27.17
CA ALA A 603 3.53 0.55 -27.62
C ALA A 603 4.65 1.28 -26.84
N ASP A 604 4.67 1.13 -25.51
CA ASP A 604 5.69 1.73 -24.65
C ASP A 604 7.08 1.12 -24.93
N CYS A 605 7.15 -0.21 -25.11
CA CYS A 605 8.40 -0.89 -25.50
C CYS A 605 8.92 -0.38 -26.84
N LEU A 606 8.04 -0.25 -27.84
CA LEU A 606 8.40 0.24 -29.17
C LEU A 606 9.03 1.64 -29.10
N LEU A 607 8.43 2.56 -28.33
CA LEU A 607 8.98 3.90 -28.13
C LEU A 607 10.29 3.90 -27.35
N THR A 608 10.45 2.99 -26.38
CA THR A 608 11.62 2.95 -25.50
C THR A 608 12.80 2.22 -26.13
N LEU A 609 12.59 1.22 -26.99
CA LEU A 609 13.66 0.47 -27.66
C LEU A 609 14.44 1.29 -28.69
N GLU A 610 13.83 2.29 -29.31
CA GLU A 610 14.48 3.10 -30.35
C GLU A 610 15.77 3.79 -29.86
N PRO A 611 15.80 4.53 -28.72
CA PRO A 611 17.05 5.05 -28.19
C PRO A 611 18.10 3.99 -27.83
N TRP A 612 17.69 2.73 -27.57
CA TRP A 612 18.63 1.63 -27.35
C TRP A 612 19.26 1.17 -28.65
N ARG A 613 18.48 1.03 -29.73
CA ARG A 613 19.01 0.72 -31.06
C ARG A 613 20.07 1.73 -31.50
N GLU A 614 19.86 3.02 -31.20
CA GLU A 614 20.83 4.07 -31.42
C GLU A 614 22.12 3.86 -30.60
N ARG A 615 22.01 3.59 -29.29
CA ARG A 615 23.18 3.32 -28.41
C ARG A 615 23.98 2.09 -28.83
N MET A 616 23.31 1.10 -29.43
CA MET A 616 23.93 -0.11 -29.94
C MET A 616 24.58 0.07 -31.32
N GLY A 617 24.23 1.14 -32.06
CA GLY A 617 24.70 1.35 -33.43
C GLY A 617 23.98 0.50 -34.47
N CYS A 618 22.81 -0.07 -34.13
CA CYS A 618 22.02 -0.95 -35.00
C CYS A 618 21.20 -0.18 -36.07
N GLY A 619 21.27 1.15 -36.08
CA GLY A 619 20.39 2.00 -36.86
C GLY A 619 18.94 2.00 -36.35
N PRO A 620 18.07 2.84 -36.93
CA PRO A 620 16.65 2.91 -36.54
C PRO A 620 15.92 1.59 -36.77
N ALA A 621 14.85 1.34 -36.03
CA ALA A 621 13.98 0.20 -36.32
C ALA A 621 13.40 0.30 -37.75
N PRO A 622 13.26 -0.83 -38.47
CA PRO A 622 12.52 -0.83 -39.72
C PRO A 622 11.08 -0.41 -39.45
N VAL A 623 10.63 0.65 -40.12
CA VAL A 623 9.23 1.08 -40.03
C VAL A 623 8.39 0.14 -40.90
N PRO A 624 7.26 -0.40 -40.38
CA PRO A 624 6.31 -1.16 -41.20
C PRO A 624 5.93 -0.39 -42.46
N ALA A 625 5.95 -1.07 -43.62
CA ALA A 625 5.54 -0.45 -44.88
C ALA A 625 4.00 -0.26 -44.92
N PRO A 626 3.48 0.67 -45.72
CA PRO A 626 2.05 0.71 -46.03
C PRO A 626 1.60 -0.66 -46.56
N PRO A 627 0.40 -1.17 -46.18
CA PRO A 627 -0.69 -0.45 -45.52
C PRO A 627 -0.72 -0.51 -43.97
N SER A 628 0.39 -0.80 -43.28
CA SER A 628 0.41 -0.92 -41.81
C SER A 628 -0.14 0.33 -41.10
N PRO A 629 -1.01 0.18 -40.09
CA PRO A 629 -1.54 1.31 -39.30
C PRO A 629 -0.47 2.01 -38.46
N LEU A 630 0.68 1.36 -38.23
CA LEU A 630 1.82 1.96 -37.53
C LEU A 630 2.66 2.86 -38.45
N HIS A 631 2.64 2.63 -39.76
CA HIS A 631 3.41 3.40 -40.74
C HIS A 631 3.23 4.93 -40.59
N PRO A 632 2.00 5.49 -40.60
CA PRO A 632 1.81 6.94 -40.50
C PRO A 632 2.31 7.52 -39.17
N LEU A 633 2.39 6.72 -38.10
CA LEU A 633 2.87 7.17 -36.80
C LEU A 633 4.39 7.11 -36.69
N LEU A 634 5.02 6.08 -37.27
CA LEU A 634 6.43 5.76 -37.05
C LEU A 634 7.37 6.14 -38.21
N ALA A 635 6.85 6.42 -39.41
CA ALA A 635 7.66 6.74 -40.59
C ALA A 635 8.71 7.83 -40.28
N GLN A 636 9.99 7.57 -40.55
CA GLN A 636 11.07 8.52 -40.30
C GLN A 636 11.61 9.07 -41.63
N PRO A 637 12.15 10.30 -41.67
CA PRO A 637 12.81 10.82 -42.87
C PRO A 637 14.01 9.96 -43.26
N PRO A 638 14.22 9.70 -44.57
CA PRO A 638 15.34 8.87 -45.02
C PRO A 638 16.69 9.49 -44.64
N GLY A 639 17.59 8.66 -44.11
CA GLY A 639 18.97 9.02 -43.75
C GLY A 639 19.13 9.83 -42.46
N ARG A 640 18.05 10.20 -41.77
CA ARG A 640 18.10 11.00 -40.53
C ARG A 640 17.04 10.55 -39.51
N PRO A 641 17.33 9.48 -38.75
CA PRO A 641 16.39 9.01 -37.76
C PRO A 641 16.20 10.00 -36.61
N VAL A 642 14.99 9.98 -36.05
CA VAL A 642 14.58 10.82 -34.92
C VAL A 642 15.17 10.29 -33.59
N GLY A 643 15.62 9.03 -33.57
CA GLY A 643 16.32 8.41 -32.43
C GLY A 643 15.48 8.46 -31.16
N GLY A 644 16.09 8.82 -30.03
CA GLY A 644 15.42 8.95 -28.72
C GLY A 644 14.22 9.91 -28.63
N GLY A 645 13.84 10.59 -29.73
CA GLY A 645 12.66 11.46 -29.81
C GLY A 645 11.39 10.81 -30.40
N LEU A 646 11.38 9.49 -30.65
CA LEU A 646 10.26 8.81 -31.33
C LEU A 646 8.89 9.02 -30.64
N GLY A 647 8.82 8.92 -29.31
CA GLY A 647 7.57 9.17 -28.57
C GLY A 647 7.02 10.59 -28.77
N ARG A 648 7.91 11.57 -28.94
CA ARG A 648 7.53 12.95 -29.28
C ARG A 648 6.96 13.04 -30.69
N LEU A 649 7.60 12.39 -31.67
CA LEU A 649 7.13 12.34 -33.05
C LEU A 649 5.72 11.75 -33.13
N VAL A 650 5.50 10.60 -32.50
CA VAL A 650 4.20 9.94 -32.46
C VAL A 650 3.14 10.86 -31.86
N SER A 651 3.44 11.52 -30.74
CA SER A 651 2.51 12.47 -30.12
C SER A 651 2.13 13.62 -31.06
N LEU A 652 3.10 14.21 -31.75
CA LEU A 652 2.86 15.29 -32.73
C LEU A 652 1.94 14.82 -33.87
N ARG A 653 2.16 13.60 -34.38
CA ARG A 653 1.37 13.03 -35.48
C ARG A 653 -0.02 12.61 -35.06
N VAL A 654 -0.21 12.11 -33.84
CA VAL A 654 -1.54 11.82 -33.30
C VAL A 654 -2.36 13.11 -33.24
N MET A 655 -1.80 14.19 -32.67
CA MET A 655 -2.49 15.48 -32.59
C MET A 655 -2.77 16.08 -33.98
N ALA A 656 -1.78 16.03 -34.90
CA ALA A 656 -1.97 16.46 -36.28
C ALA A 656 -3.09 15.68 -36.98
N GLY A 657 -3.08 14.35 -36.84
CA GLY A 657 -4.08 13.46 -37.42
C GLY A 657 -5.49 13.74 -36.90
N GLU A 658 -5.67 14.01 -35.60
CA GLU A 658 -6.98 14.38 -35.04
C GLU A 658 -7.51 15.70 -35.61
N LEU A 659 -6.63 16.71 -35.75
CA LEU A 659 -6.96 18.00 -36.35
C LEU A 659 -7.33 17.86 -37.83
N THR A 660 -6.56 17.11 -38.62
CA THR A 660 -6.86 16.86 -40.03
C THR A 660 -8.13 16.02 -40.21
N ALA A 661 -8.34 15.00 -39.36
CA ALA A 661 -9.53 14.17 -39.38
C ALA A 661 -10.80 14.99 -39.07
N ALA A 662 -10.75 15.90 -38.09
CA ALA A 662 -11.88 16.78 -37.78
C ALA A 662 -12.28 17.67 -38.96
N VAL A 663 -11.30 18.16 -39.72
CA VAL A 663 -11.58 18.94 -40.94
C VAL A 663 -12.25 18.09 -42.02
N ALA A 664 -11.79 16.86 -42.20
CA ALA A 664 -12.36 15.92 -43.19
C ALA A 664 -13.77 15.43 -42.80
N GLU A 665 -14.02 15.22 -41.50
CA GLU A 665 -15.29 14.75 -40.95
C GLU A 665 -16.43 15.76 -41.16
N VAL A 666 -16.14 17.05 -40.98
CA VAL A 666 -17.13 18.13 -41.16
C VAL A 666 -16.53 19.23 -42.04
N PRO A 667 -16.71 19.18 -43.37
CA PRO A 667 -16.25 20.25 -44.27
C PRO A 667 -17.01 21.57 -44.03
N ASP A 668 -16.28 22.70 -44.08
CA ASP A 668 -16.78 24.08 -44.13
C ASP A 668 -18.00 24.43 -43.24
N PRO A 669 -17.92 24.29 -41.90
CA PRO A 669 -19.03 24.66 -41.04
C PRO A 669 -19.23 26.19 -41.00
N PRO A 670 -20.48 26.65 -40.85
CA PRO A 670 -20.79 28.09 -40.85
C PRO A 670 -20.23 28.82 -39.62
N GLU A 671 -20.14 28.13 -38.48
CA GLU A 671 -19.66 28.66 -37.20
C GLU A 671 -18.76 27.63 -36.52
N ALA A 672 -17.92 28.10 -35.59
CA ALA A 672 -17.06 27.22 -34.81
C ALA A 672 -17.85 26.52 -33.69
N PHE A 673 -17.60 25.22 -33.48
CA PHE A 673 -18.25 24.43 -32.42
C PHE A 673 -17.31 23.36 -31.84
N LEU A 674 -17.55 22.95 -30.60
CA LEU A 674 -16.82 21.86 -29.96
C LEU A 674 -17.24 20.54 -30.60
N LEU A 675 -16.32 19.87 -31.29
CA LEU A 675 -16.60 18.62 -31.98
C LEU A 675 -16.60 17.44 -31.00
N ARG A 676 -15.52 17.29 -30.24
CA ARG A 676 -15.34 16.23 -29.24
C ARG A 676 -14.19 16.56 -28.29
N LYS A 677 -14.01 15.71 -27.27
CA LYS A 677 -12.82 15.71 -26.43
C LYS A 677 -11.91 14.55 -26.84
N VAL A 678 -10.64 14.85 -27.08
CA VAL A 678 -9.59 13.91 -27.46
C VAL A 678 -8.74 13.59 -26.24
N GLU A 679 -8.35 12.33 -26.10
CA GLU A 679 -7.40 11.90 -25.10
C GLU A 679 -5.97 12.39 -25.45
N LEU A 680 -5.31 13.06 -24.51
CA LEU A 680 -3.94 13.52 -24.66
C LEU A 680 -3.03 12.77 -23.69
N ALA A 681 -1.95 12.18 -24.20
CA ALA A 681 -0.99 11.47 -23.37
C ALA A 681 -0.24 12.42 -22.41
N PRO A 682 0.19 11.93 -21.23
CA PRO A 682 0.97 12.74 -20.28
C PRO A 682 2.22 13.35 -20.93
N GLY A 683 2.47 14.65 -20.66
CA GLY A 683 3.64 15.36 -21.19
C GLY A 683 3.44 16.05 -22.54
N GLN A 684 2.34 15.77 -23.26
CA GLN A 684 2.06 16.38 -24.57
C GLN A 684 1.87 17.90 -24.51
N TYR A 685 1.53 18.45 -23.35
CA TYR A 685 1.43 19.91 -23.13
C TYR A 685 2.73 20.67 -23.38
N MET A 686 3.89 20.06 -23.10
CA MET A 686 5.19 20.68 -23.35
C MET A 686 5.42 20.91 -24.84
N LEU A 687 4.70 20.19 -25.71
CA LEU A 687 4.86 20.32 -27.14
C LEU A 687 4.31 21.67 -27.63
N GLY A 688 3.11 22.06 -27.21
CA GLY A 688 2.54 23.36 -27.58
C GLY A 688 3.46 24.55 -27.27
N GLN A 689 4.26 24.46 -26.20
CA GLN A 689 5.20 25.52 -25.80
C GLN A 689 6.37 25.72 -26.77
N ILE A 690 6.73 24.68 -27.53
CA ILE A 690 7.84 24.68 -28.49
C ILE A 690 7.34 25.00 -29.91
N PHE A 691 6.03 24.88 -30.15
CA PHE A 691 5.43 25.17 -31.46
C PHE A 691 5.80 26.57 -31.94
N GLY A 692 6.28 26.68 -33.18
CA GLY A 692 6.68 27.96 -33.77
C GLY A 692 7.92 28.63 -33.16
N ARG A 693 8.62 27.94 -32.26
CA ARG A 693 9.75 28.48 -31.46
C ARG A 693 11.02 27.64 -31.56
N LEU A 694 11.14 26.78 -32.59
CA LEU A 694 12.26 25.86 -32.72
C LEU A 694 13.60 26.59 -32.89
N ALA A 695 13.64 27.77 -33.52
CA ALA A 695 14.90 28.53 -33.61
C ALA A 695 15.46 28.93 -32.24
N GLY A 696 14.63 29.10 -31.21
CA GLY A 696 15.07 29.33 -29.84
C GLY A 696 16.01 28.23 -29.32
N TYR A 697 15.86 27.01 -29.82
CA TYR A 697 16.67 25.83 -29.51
C TYR A 697 17.79 25.60 -30.53
N VAL A 698 17.50 25.78 -31.83
CA VAL A 698 18.46 25.55 -32.93
C VAL A 698 19.56 26.60 -32.93
N TYR A 699 19.20 27.88 -32.81
CA TYR A 699 20.15 28.98 -32.94
C TYR A 699 21.28 28.93 -31.89
N PRO A 700 21.03 28.69 -30.58
CA PRO A 700 22.12 28.56 -29.62
C PRO A 700 22.99 27.30 -29.83
N ALA A 701 22.40 26.22 -30.35
CA ALA A 701 23.08 24.95 -30.53
C ALA A 701 24.22 25.02 -31.55
N VAL A 702 24.11 25.90 -32.57
CA VAL A 702 25.15 26.07 -33.59
C VAL A 702 26.44 26.68 -33.03
N PHE A 703 26.37 27.45 -31.94
CA PHE A 703 27.55 28.05 -31.30
C PHE A 703 28.25 27.09 -30.34
N THR A 704 27.49 26.18 -29.72
CA THR A 704 28.03 25.25 -28.73
C THR A 704 28.44 23.90 -29.33
N GLY A 705 28.10 23.63 -30.59
CA GLY A 705 28.34 22.33 -31.21
C GLY A 705 27.54 21.20 -30.57
N ARG A 706 26.51 21.51 -29.76
CA ARG A 706 25.74 20.51 -29.03
C ARG A 706 24.78 19.79 -29.97
N ALA A 707 25.28 18.75 -30.64
CA ALA A 707 24.51 17.89 -31.54
C ALA A 707 23.22 17.35 -30.90
N GLY A 708 23.22 17.10 -29.59
CA GLY A 708 22.03 16.67 -28.84
C GLY A 708 20.88 17.69 -28.81
N ALA A 709 21.18 19.00 -28.83
CA ALA A 709 20.16 20.04 -28.87
C ALA A 709 19.45 20.10 -30.24
N LEU A 710 20.20 19.85 -31.34
CA LEU A 710 19.66 19.72 -32.68
C LEU A 710 18.92 18.39 -32.87
N ALA A 711 19.41 17.30 -32.30
CA ALA A 711 18.70 16.01 -32.32
C ALA A 711 17.31 16.12 -31.66
N GLY A 712 17.18 16.94 -30.61
CA GLY A 712 15.91 17.20 -29.94
C GLY A 712 14.83 17.90 -30.81
N THR A 713 15.20 18.52 -31.93
CA THR A 713 14.26 19.18 -32.86
C THR A 713 13.82 18.29 -34.02
N ARG A 714 14.51 17.16 -34.27
CA ARG A 714 14.14 16.20 -35.33
C ARG A 714 12.69 15.69 -35.27
N PRO A 715 12.10 15.38 -34.10
CA PRO A 715 10.69 14.95 -34.04
C PRO A 715 9.73 15.99 -34.60
N TRP A 716 10.08 17.28 -34.48
CA TRP A 716 9.25 18.38 -34.93
C TRP A 716 9.29 18.54 -36.44
N THR A 717 10.49 18.53 -37.02
CA THR A 717 10.64 18.60 -38.47
C THR A 717 10.12 17.33 -39.15
N ALA A 718 10.19 16.17 -38.48
CA ALA A 718 9.64 14.92 -39.02
C ALA A 718 8.10 14.82 -38.93
N SER A 719 7.41 15.81 -38.35
CA SER A 719 5.95 15.87 -38.27
C SER A 719 5.37 16.99 -39.14
N ASP A 720 4.07 16.93 -39.39
CA ASP A 720 3.35 17.94 -40.18
C ASP A 720 3.45 19.34 -39.53
N TRP A 721 3.69 19.41 -38.22
CA TRP A 721 3.83 20.67 -37.50
C TRP A 721 5.14 21.40 -37.80
N GLY A 722 6.14 20.73 -38.35
CA GLY A 722 7.42 21.32 -38.77
C GLY A 722 7.66 21.31 -40.28
N ASP A 723 6.64 21.01 -41.09
CA ASP A 723 6.73 20.87 -42.55
C ASP A 723 6.94 22.20 -43.31
N GLY A 724 6.81 23.34 -42.64
CA GLY A 724 6.97 24.68 -43.23
C GLY A 724 5.82 25.10 -44.16
N SER A 725 4.71 24.38 -44.18
CA SER A 725 3.57 24.64 -45.07
C SER A 725 2.79 25.90 -44.76
N GLY A 726 2.91 26.44 -43.55
CA GLY A 726 2.10 27.56 -43.06
C GLY A 726 0.66 27.17 -42.72
N ARG A 727 0.31 25.87 -42.76
CA ARG A 727 -1.02 25.35 -42.43
C ARG A 727 -1.31 25.24 -40.94
N TRP A 728 -0.32 25.54 -40.10
CA TRP A 728 -0.39 25.35 -38.66
C TRP A 728 -0.05 26.64 -37.92
N ARG A 729 -0.77 26.91 -36.83
CA ARG A 729 -0.42 27.98 -35.87
C ARG A 729 -0.77 27.56 -34.44
N ALA A 730 -0.16 28.23 -33.47
CA ALA A 730 -0.53 28.10 -32.07
C ALA A 730 -1.15 29.40 -31.53
N LEU A 731 -2.09 29.27 -30.60
CA LEU A 731 -2.76 30.37 -29.92
C LEU A 731 -2.44 30.28 -28.44
N GLU A 732 -1.93 31.37 -27.86
CA GLU A 732 -1.87 31.50 -26.41
C GLU A 732 -3.21 32.03 -25.92
N LEU A 733 -3.86 31.28 -25.03
CA LEU A 733 -5.17 31.63 -24.50
C LEU A 733 -5.06 31.81 -22.98
N ARG A 734 -5.84 32.77 -22.47
CA ARG A 734 -5.93 33.12 -21.05
C ARG A 734 -7.38 33.04 -20.60
N SER A 735 -7.63 32.34 -19.50
CA SER A 735 -8.93 32.31 -18.85
C SER A 735 -9.00 33.38 -17.76
N PRO A 736 -10.12 34.12 -17.63
CA PRO A 736 -10.36 35.00 -16.49
C PRO A 736 -10.58 34.21 -15.18
N GLU A 737 -11.00 32.94 -15.27
CA GLU A 737 -11.24 32.04 -14.13
C GLU A 737 -9.98 31.26 -13.76
N ARG A 738 -9.80 30.94 -12.46
CA ARG A 738 -8.69 30.09 -12.00
C ARG A 738 -9.08 28.61 -12.08
N ARG A 739 -8.12 27.76 -12.46
CA ARG A 739 -8.19 26.28 -12.40
C ARG A 739 -9.24 25.63 -13.31
N ARG A 740 -9.44 26.15 -14.52
CA ARG A 740 -10.11 25.38 -15.58
C ARG A 740 -9.16 24.23 -16.00
N ARG A 741 -9.65 22.99 -16.10
CA ARG A 741 -8.85 21.81 -16.54
C ARG A 741 -9.65 20.84 -17.40
N ASP A 742 -10.96 20.97 -17.36
CA ASP A 742 -11.96 20.34 -18.21
C ASP A 742 -11.72 20.59 -19.72
N TYR A 743 -11.05 21.68 -20.09
CA TYR A 743 -10.75 22.05 -21.48
C TYR A 743 -9.71 21.19 -22.19
N VAL A 744 -8.89 20.45 -21.46
CA VAL A 744 -7.72 19.75 -22.04
C VAL A 744 -8.20 18.66 -23.01
N GLY A 745 -7.76 18.72 -24.26
CA GLY A 745 -8.18 17.81 -25.31
C GLY A 745 -9.46 18.24 -26.03
N GLU A 746 -10.07 19.38 -25.71
CA GLU A 746 -11.18 19.92 -26.51
C GLU A 746 -10.73 20.16 -27.96
N LEU A 747 -11.38 19.47 -28.88
CA LEU A 747 -11.19 19.59 -30.32
C LEU A 747 -12.36 20.36 -30.90
N TRP A 748 -12.08 21.56 -31.37
CA TRP A 748 -13.02 22.49 -31.98
C TRP A 748 -12.91 22.41 -33.49
N ARG A 749 -14.05 22.35 -34.16
CA ARG A 749 -14.12 22.62 -35.59
C ARG A 749 -14.37 24.11 -35.76
N THR A 750 -13.58 24.76 -36.62
CA THR A 750 -13.71 26.18 -36.98
C THR A 750 -14.13 26.28 -38.46
N PRO A 751 -14.63 27.43 -38.95
CA PRO A 751 -14.96 27.58 -40.37
C PRO A 751 -13.81 27.27 -41.33
N ALA A 752 -12.57 27.62 -40.97
CA ALA A 752 -11.41 27.47 -41.83
C ALA A 752 -10.53 26.25 -41.51
N GLY A 753 -10.79 25.56 -40.39
CA GLY A 753 -9.89 24.53 -39.89
C GLY A 753 -10.35 23.83 -38.61
N ALA A 754 -9.42 23.23 -37.88
CA ALA A 754 -9.70 22.66 -36.56
C ALA A 754 -8.71 23.21 -35.53
N LEU A 755 -9.12 23.28 -34.27
CA LEU A 755 -8.34 23.81 -33.16
C LEU A 755 -8.38 22.83 -31.98
N LEU A 756 -7.23 22.47 -31.43
CA LEU A 756 -7.07 21.53 -30.33
C LEU A 756 -6.49 22.23 -29.11
N MET A 757 -7.17 22.13 -27.97
CA MET A 757 -6.72 22.71 -26.70
C MET A 757 -5.77 21.78 -25.94
N LEU A 758 -4.58 22.27 -25.58
CA LEU A 758 -3.54 21.51 -24.87
C LEU A 758 -3.42 21.97 -23.41
N TYR A 759 -2.96 21.13 -22.49
CA TYR A 759 -2.79 21.56 -21.09
C TYR A 759 -1.63 22.58 -20.92
N MET A 760 -1.61 23.36 -19.84
CA MET A 760 -0.41 24.02 -19.29
C MET A 760 -0.45 24.00 -17.76
N HIS A 761 0.72 24.00 -17.09
CA HIS A 761 0.81 24.01 -15.62
C HIS A 761 0.28 25.28 -14.96
N ASP A 762 0.07 26.34 -15.73
CA ASP A 762 -0.49 27.62 -15.30
C ASP A 762 -2.02 27.48 -15.09
N ASP A 763 -2.54 28.02 -13.98
CA ASP A 763 -3.95 27.90 -13.61
C ASP A 763 -4.89 28.80 -14.42
N ARG A 764 -4.35 29.66 -15.29
CA ARG A 764 -5.09 30.61 -16.14
C ARG A 764 -4.66 30.64 -17.59
N ARG A 765 -3.59 29.95 -17.99
CA ARG A 765 -3.10 29.97 -19.37
C ARG A 765 -3.16 28.60 -20.02
N THR A 766 -3.34 28.57 -21.32
CA THR A 766 -3.31 27.37 -22.15
C THR A 766 -2.74 27.68 -23.53
N ILE A 767 -2.36 26.63 -24.26
CA ILE A 767 -1.97 26.73 -25.67
C ILE A 767 -2.96 25.90 -26.48
N ALA A 768 -3.47 26.47 -27.56
CA ALA A 768 -4.22 25.73 -28.56
C ALA A 768 -3.42 25.66 -29.86
N VAL A 769 -3.53 24.55 -30.60
CA VAL A 769 -2.92 24.41 -31.94
C VAL A 769 -4.05 24.32 -32.97
N GLU A 770 -3.92 25.10 -34.04
CA GLU A 770 -4.91 25.18 -35.10
C GLU A 770 -4.31 24.75 -36.45
N HIS A 771 -5.09 23.99 -37.20
CA HIS A 771 -4.79 23.52 -38.54
C HIS A 771 -5.80 24.07 -39.54
N ALA A 772 -5.33 24.73 -40.59
CA ALA A 772 -6.13 25.17 -41.73
C ALA A 772 -5.54 24.58 -43.03
N PRO A 773 -6.31 23.80 -43.83
CA PRO A 773 -5.77 23.12 -45.01
C PRO A 773 -5.14 24.03 -46.06
N ASP A 774 -5.64 25.27 -46.21
CA ASP A 774 -5.13 26.26 -47.15
C ASP A 774 -4.22 27.32 -46.50
N GLY A 775 -3.92 27.17 -45.20
CA GLY A 775 -3.15 28.14 -44.41
C GLY A 775 -3.88 29.44 -44.10
N ARG A 776 -5.18 29.56 -44.41
CA ARG A 776 -6.00 30.71 -44.04
C ARG A 776 -6.76 30.41 -42.77
N PHE A 777 -6.49 31.17 -41.73
CA PHE A 777 -7.11 30.95 -40.43
C PHE A 777 -8.20 31.98 -40.14
N CYS A 778 -9.27 31.55 -39.46
CA CYS A 778 -10.29 32.45 -38.93
C CYS A 778 -9.91 32.97 -37.53
N GLY A 779 -10.37 34.16 -37.14
CA GLY A 779 -10.08 34.75 -35.82
C GLY A 779 -10.91 34.16 -34.69
N PHE A 780 -10.99 32.83 -34.56
CA PHE A 780 -11.77 32.16 -33.52
C PHE A 780 -11.03 32.08 -32.19
N VAL A 781 -11.74 32.35 -31.10
CA VAL A 781 -11.29 32.14 -29.72
C VAL A 781 -12.37 31.33 -28.99
N PRO A 782 -12.04 30.19 -28.35
CA PRO A 782 -13.02 29.37 -27.64
C PRO A 782 -13.77 30.14 -26.53
N PRO A 783 -15.05 29.84 -26.27
CA PRO A 783 -15.83 30.50 -25.22
C PRO A 783 -15.17 30.44 -23.83
N GLY A 784 -15.13 31.60 -23.15
CA GLY A 784 -14.51 31.74 -21.82
C GLY A 784 -12.98 31.87 -21.85
N TRP A 785 -12.40 32.11 -23.03
CA TRP A 785 -10.98 32.39 -23.23
C TRP A 785 -10.77 33.75 -23.88
N GLU A 786 -9.63 34.36 -23.55
CA GLU A 786 -9.09 35.56 -24.17
C GLU A 786 -7.78 35.21 -24.87
N MET A 787 -7.48 35.88 -25.99
CA MET A 787 -6.20 35.74 -26.68
C MET A 787 -5.38 37.03 -26.46
N PRO A 788 -4.45 37.07 -25.48
CA PRO A 788 -3.76 38.30 -25.10
C PRO A 788 -2.67 38.75 -26.08
N GLY A 789 -2.31 37.95 -27.08
CA GLY A 789 -1.25 38.24 -28.06
C GLY A 789 -1.59 37.71 -29.45
N GLU A 790 -0.69 37.93 -30.41
CA GLU A 790 -0.85 37.41 -31.77
C GLU A 790 -0.65 35.88 -31.82
N PRO A 791 -1.33 35.18 -32.74
CA PRO A 791 -1.06 33.77 -32.99
C PRO A 791 0.38 33.52 -33.40
N ILE A 792 0.95 32.43 -32.89
CA ILE A 792 2.32 32.00 -33.16
C ILE A 792 2.32 31.20 -34.46
N PRO A 793 2.99 31.67 -35.53
CA PRO A 793 3.05 30.94 -36.77
C PRO A 793 3.94 29.69 -36.65
N GLN A 794 3.82 28.78 -37.62
CA GLN A 794 4.76 27.68 -37.78
C GLN A 794 6.21 28.19 -37.90
N SER A 795 7.15 27.43 -37.33
CA SER A 795 8.59 27.74 -37.33
C SER A 795 9.17 27.72 -38.75
N ARG A 796 10.19 28.55 -39.04
CA ARG A 796 10.91 28.55 -40.34
C ARG A 796 11.98 27.46 -40.41
N ILE A 797 12.27 26.79 -39.28
CA ILE A 797 13.08 25.56 -39.26
C ILE A 797 12.30 24.41 -39.91
N THR A 798 12.53 24.20 -41.21
CA THR A 798 12.02 23.04 -41.98
C THR A 798 12.98 21.85 -41.87
N PRO A 799 12.59 20.63 -42.31
CA PRO A 799 13.48 19.48 -42.39
C PRO A 799 14.76 19.76 -43.18
N GLU A 800 14.64 20.41 -44.33
CA GLU A 800 15.76 20.73 -45.23
C GLU A 800 16.69 21.74 -44.58
N ARG A 801 16.14 22.73 -43.88
CA ARG A 801 16.91 23.79 -43.23
C ARG A 801 17.66 23.26 -42.00
N LEU A 802 16.99 22.47 -41.16
CA LEU A 802 17.65 21.75 -40.08
C LEU A 802 18.74 20.83 -40.64
N ALA A 803 18.43 20.15 -41.75
CA ALA A 803 19.35 19.23 -42.37
C ALA A 803 20.64 19.89 -42.89
N ALA A 804 20.50 21.07 -43.50
CA ALA A 804 21.60 21.90 -43.94
C ALA A 804 22.44 22.42 -42.75
N LEU A 805 21.80 22.89 -41.69
CA LEU A 805 22.48 23.35 -40.47
C LEU A 805 23.30 22.25 -39.80
N GLU A 806 22.75 21.04 -39.66
CA GLU A 806 23.48 19.88 -39.14
C GLU A 806 24.69 19.52 -40.01
N GLY A 807 24.52 19.55 -41.35
CA GLY A 807 25.60 19.26 -42.29
C GLY A 807 26.72 20.30 -42.23
N LEU A 808 26.37 21.58 -42.15
CA LEU A 808 27.32 22.68 -41.98
C LEU A 808 28.05 22.60 -40.64
N LEU A 809 27.34 22.30 -39.55
CA LEU A 809 27.94 22.13 -38.23
C LEU A 809 28.93 20.94 -38.20
N ALA A 810 28.60 19.83 -38.85
CA ALA A 810 29.49 18.68 -38.95
C ALA A 810 30.73 18.97 -39.83
N ALA A 811 30.57 19.75 -40.90
CA ALA A 811 31.66 20.06 -41.83
C ALA A 811 32.57 21.20 -41.36
N ARG A 812 32.01 22.23 -40.72
CA ARG A 812 32.71 23.49 -40.38
C ARG A 812 32.94 23.68 -38.88
N GLY A 813 32.34 22.84 -38.02
CA GLY A 813 32.36 23.01 -36.58
C GLY A 813 31.43 24.13 -36.09
N PRO A 814 31.42 24.44 -34.77
CA PRO A 814 30.56 25.47 -34.19
C PRO A 814 30.81 26.85 -34.78
N VAL A 815 29.75 27.66 -34.89
CA VAL A 815 29.87 29.07 -35.29
C VAL A 815 30.66 29.81 -34.20
N VAL A 816 31.67 30.57 -34.61
CA VAL A 816 32.48 31.38 -33.69
C VAL A 816 31.72 32.65 -33.36
N ALA A 817 31.41 32.87 -32.07
CA ALA A 817 30.70 34.06 -31.63
C ALA A 817 31.58 35.33 -31.71
N ASP A 818 31.10 36.35 -32.40
CA ASP A 818 31.79 37.64 -32.56
C ASP A 818 31.12 38.73 -31.70
N PRO A 819 31.85 39.43 -30.81
CA PRO A 819 31.30 40.55 -30.04
C PRO A 819 30.76 41.69 -30.91
N ALA A 820 31.25 41.86 -32.15
CA ALA A 820 30.78 42.87 -33.09
C ALA A 820 29.27 42.76 -33.38
N TRP A 821 28.71 41.54 -33.39
CA TRP A 821 27.28 41.34 -33.59
C TRP A 821 26.44 41.88 -32.42
N ALA A 822 26.94 41.78 -31.18
CA ALA A 822 26.28 42.38 -30.03
C ALA A 822 26.33 43.91 -30.07
N HIS A 823 27.45 44.48 -30.54
CA HIS A 823 27.57 45.92 -30.77
C HIS A 823 26.61 46.42 -31.85
N ASP A 824 26.53 45.72 -32.99
CA ASP A 824 25.60 46.08 -34.07
C ASP A 824 24.14 45.97 -33.62
N LEU A 825 23.80 44.89 -32.89
CA LEU A 825 22.45 44.72 -32.36
C LEU A 825 22.09 45.84 -31.37
N ALA A 826 22.97 46.14 -30.42
CA ALA A 826 22.78 47.22 -29.46
C ALA A 826 22.60 48.58 -30.17
N GLY A 827 23.45 48.88 -31.17
CA GLY A 827 23.36 50.10 -31.95
C GLY A 827 22.03 50.26 -32.72
N ARG A 828 21.51 49.17 -33.28
CA ARG A 828 20.27 49.19 -34.09
C ARG A 828 18.97 49.18 -33.29
N THR A 829 19.03 48.74 -32.03
CA THR A 829 17.85 48.56 -31.17
C THR A 829 17.79 49.52 -29.99
N GLY A 830 18.91 50.16 -29.65
CA GLY A 830 19.05 51.02 -28.48
C GLY A 830 19.15 50.25 -27.15
N MET A 831 19.21 48.92 -27.17
CA MET A 831 19.34 48.13 -25.95
C MET A 831 20.76 48.17 -25.39
N GLY A 832 20.90 47.98 -24.08
CA GLY A 832 22.22 47.89 -23.44
C GLY A 832 23.06 46.76 -24.03
N LEU A 833 24.36 47.01 -24.24
CA LEU A 833 25.28 46.05 -24.85
C LEU A 833 25.32 44.68 -24.14
N PRO A 834 25.34 44.58 -22.79
CA PRO A 834 25.24 43.29 -22.12
C PRO A 834 23.90 42.57 -22.36
N SER A 835 22.80 43.32 -22.56
CA SER A 835 21.48 42.75 -22.87
C SER A 835 21.44 42.21 -24.31
N ALA A 836 22.05 42.92 -25.27
CA ALA A 836 22.20 42.45 -26.65
C ALA A 836 23.05 41.17 -26.72
N ALA A 837 24.18 41.13 -26.01
CA ALA A 837 25.04 39.96 -25.93
C ALA A 837 24.31 38.75 -25.32
N ARG A 838 23.51 38.95 -24.26
CA ARG A 838 22.68 37.88 -23.68
C ARG A 838 21.59 37.39 -24.61
N LEU A 839 20.97 38.27 -25.39
CA LEU A 839 19.91 37.91 -26.33
C LEU A 839 20.45 37.06 -27.50
N LEU A 840 21.62 37.45 -28.03
CA LEU A 840 22.36 36.69 -29.05
C LEU A 840 22.92 35.37 -28.50
N PHE A 841 23.58 35.39 -27.34
CA PHE A 841 24.45 34.27 -26.93
C PHE A 841 24.05 33.53 -25.61
N GLY A 842 23.27 34.12 -24.69
CA GLY A 842 22.86 33.55 -23.36
C GLY A 842 21.34 33.23 -23.27
N ASN A 843 20.60 33.05 -22.15
CA ASN A 843 20.59 32.04 -21.06
C ASN A 843 19.41 31.03 -21.18
N ARG A 844 19.67 29.71 -21.03
CA ARG A 844 18.86 28.66 -20.32
C ARG A 844 19.05 27.25 -20.93
N GLU A 845 20.26 26.69 -20.85
CA GLU A 845 20.70 25.42 -21.48
C GLU A 845 21.01 25.49 -22.99
N GLY A 846 22.11 24.84 -23.40
CA GLY A 846 22.54 24.76 -24.81
C GLY A 846 23.30 25.97 -25.37
N ARG A 847 23.63 26.95 -24.53
CA ARG A 847 24.13 28.29 -24.93
C ARG A 847 25.56 28.55 -24.45
N LEU A 848 26.21 29.59 -24.96
CA LEU A 848 27.54 30.00 -24.50
C LEU A 848 27.45 30.61 -23.10
N SER A 849 28.35 30.20 -22.21
CA SER A 849 28.58 30.83 -20.91
C SER A 849 29.80 31.75 -20.98
N ALA A 850 29.98 32.64 -20.00
CA ALA A 850 31.22 33.41 -19.91
C ALA A 850 32.46 32.51 -19.83
N GLU A 851 32.33 31.26 -19.35
CA GLU A 851 33.41 30.28 -19.28
C GLU A 851 33.71 29.57 -20.60
N THR A 852 32.73 29.50 -21.51
CA THR A 852 32.83 28.74 -22.78
C THR A 852 32.81 29.64 -24.02
N ALA A 853 32.54 30.94 -23.86
CA ALA A 853 32.54 31.94 -24.92
C ALA A 853 33.97 32.44 -25.25
N PRO A 854 34.20 32.94 -26.48
CA PRO A 854 35.42 33.67 -26.82
C PRO A 854 35.63 34.91 -25.91
N PRO A 855 36.87 35.35 -25.63
CA PRO A 855 37.17 36.36 -24.61
C PRO A 855 36.31 37.64 -24.66
N GLY A 856 36.11 38.22 -25.84
CA GLY A 856 35.31 39.44 -26.00
C GLY A 856 33.79 39.23 -25.78
N VAL A 857 33.28 38.03 -26.02
CA VAL A 857 31.87 37.68 -25.72
C VAL A 857 31.73 37.29 -24.25
N ALA A 858 32.73 36.62 -23.67
CA ALA A 858 32.77 36.24 -22.27
C ALA A 858 32.68 37.46 -21.35
N GLU A 859 33.43 38.52 -21.65
CA GLU A 859 33.38 39.79 -20.92
C GLU A 859 31.97 40.41 -20.95
N LEU A 860 31.32 40.43 -22.12
CA LEU A 860 29.96 40.97 -22.28
C LEU A 860 28.90 40.14 -21.53
N LEU A 861 29.06 38.81 -21.48
CA LEU A 861 28.16 37.92 -20.74
C LEU A 861 28.37 38.01 -19.22
N ALA A 862 29.60 38.26 -18.76
CA ALA A 862 29.95 38.43 -17.36
C ALA A 862 29.56 39.81 -16.78
N ALA A 863 29.46 40.84 -17.63
CA ALA A 863 29.09 42.19 -17.22
C ALA A 863 27.69 42.22 -16.57
N PRO A 864 27.47 42.92 -15.43
CA PRO A 864 26.19 42.93 -14.74
C PRO A 864 25.05 43.34 -15.66
N GLU A 865 23.93 42.63 -15.56
CA GLU A 865 22.73 42.95 -16.30
C GLU A 865 22.15 44.26 -15.74
N GLY A 866 22.06 45.29 -16.58
CA GLY A 866 21.40 46.55 -16.23
C GLY A 866 19.88 46.37 -16.21
N THR A 867 19.15 47.27 -16.87
CA THR A 867 17.78 46.96 -17.30
C THR A 867 17.85 45.89 -18.39
N GLY A 868 17.51 44.63 -18.05
CA GLY A 868 17.50 43.51 -18.99
C GLY A 868 16.65 43.79 -20.24
N HIS A 869 16.71 42.92 -21.25
CA HIS A 869 16.02 43.14 -22.54
C HIS A 869 14.48 43.14 -22.48
N GLY A 870 13.85 42.92 -21.32
CA GLY A 870 12.38 43.02 -21.15
C GLY A 870 11.53 41.95 -21.85
N LEU A 871 12.09 41.20 -22.81
CA LEU A 871 11.42 40.08 -23.46
C LEU A 871 11.19 38.89 -22.53
N ALA A 872 9.97 38.34 -22.55
CA ALA A 872 9.68 37.03 -22.00
C ALA A 872 10.29 35.91 -22.87
N TYR A 873 10.47 34.71 -22.31
CA TYR A 873 11.07 33.57 -23.03
C TYR A 873 10.48 33.31 -24.43
N PRO A 874 9.15 33.28 -24.63
CA PRO A 874 8.56 33.15 -25.97
C PRO A 874 9.03 34.18 -26.99
N GLN A 875 9.20 35.42 -26.55
CA GLN A 875 9.60 36.54 -27.39
C GLN A 875 11.08 36.47 -27.73
N VAL A 876 11.91 35.93 -26.84
CA VAL A 876 13.32 35.62 -27.13
C VAL A 876 13.43 34.58 -28.24
N ASP A 877 12.58 33.55 -28.25
CA ASP A 877 12.62 32.51 -29.28
C ASP A 877 12.17 33.07 -30.65
N LEU A 878 11.11 33.89 -30.67
CA LEU A 878 10.68 34.60 -31.88
C LEU A 878 11.74 35.58 -32.40
N PHE A 879 12.44 36.27 -31.50
CA PHE A 879 13.55 37.13 -31.87
C PHE A 879 14.68 36.33 -32.53
N ARG A 880 14.99 35.15 -32.01
CA ARG A 880 16.05 34.27 -32.53
C ARG A 880 15.72 33.63 -33.86
N GLU A 881 14.45 33.38 -34.13
CA GLU A 881 13.98 33.00 -35.46
C GLU A 881 14.38 34.03 -36.53
N ARG A 882 14.51 35.31 -36.16
CA ARG A 882 14.94 36.39 -37.06
C ARG A 882 16.45 36.53 -37.20
N LEU A 883 17.22 35.96 -36.28
CA LEU A 883 18.69 35.95 -36.35
C LEU A 883 19.22 34.90 -37.33
N LEU A 884 18.39 33.92 -37.73
CA LEU A 884 18.78 32.88 -38.67
C LEU A 884 18.70 33.40 -40.11
N PRO A 885 19.83 33.50 -40.83
CA PRO A 885 19.85 33.95 -42.22
C PRO A 885 19.11 32.97 -43.14
N ASP A 886 18.53 33.47 -44.22
CA ASP A 886 17.76 32.65 -45.18
C ASP A 886 18.58 31.50 -45.77
N ALA A 887 19.85 31.74 -46.11
CA ALA A 887 20.81 30.70 -46.41
C ALA A 887 21.56 30.27 -45.13
N PRO A 888 21.44 29.01 -44.69
CA PRO A 888 22.08 28.55 -43.45
C PRO A 888 23.61 28.72 -43.40
N ALA A 889 24.29 28.70 -44.54
CA ALA A 889 25.75 28.86 -44.64
C ALA A 889 26.23 30.25 -44.20
N ASP A 890 25.39 31.28 -44.40
CA ASP A 890 25.71 32.67 -44.07
C ASP A 890 26.01 32.84 -42.58
N LEU A 891 25.46 31.97 -41.72
CA LEU A 891 25.76 32.00 -40.29
C LEU A 891 27.25 31.79 -39.97
N TRP A 892 27.98 31.07 -40.82
CA TRP A 892 29.44 30.89 -40.72
C TRP A 892 30.23 31.93 -41.53
N GLU A 893 29.62 32.55 -42.54
CA GLU A 893 30.32 33.42 -43.51
C GLU A 893 30.19 34.90 -43.17
N THR A 894 28.99 35.34 -42.79
CA THR A 894 28.65 36.74 -42.50
C THR A 894 28.06 36.93 -41.10
N GLY A 895 27.61 35.85 -40.46
CA GLY A 895 27.05 35.87 -39.10
C GLY A 895 25.52 35.90 -39.06
N PRO A 896 24.92 36.17 -37.89
CA PRO A 896 23.47 36.22 -37.74
C PRO A 896 22.85 37.44 -38.44
N ASP A 897 21.59 37.33 -38.85
CA ASP A 897 20.83 38.44 -39.45
C ASP A 897 20.35 39.43 -38.37
N VAL A 898 21.29 40.24 -37.88
CA VAL A 898 21.04 41.29 -36.89
C VAL A 898 20.07 42.35 -37.45
N GLY A 899 20.05 42.55 -38.77
CA GLY A 899 19.18 43.51 -39.44
C GLY A 899 17.70 43.13 -39.30
N ALA A 900 17.36 41.88 -39.64
CA ALA A 900 16.01 41.35 -39.51
C ALA A 900 15.54 41.30 -38.04
N ALA A 901 16.42 40.88 -37.12
CA ALA A 901 16.10 40.85 -35.70
C ALA A 901 15.85 42.26 -35.11
N ALA A 902 16.66 43.25 -35.51
CA ALA A 902 16.45 44.63 -35.10
C ALA A 902 15.17 45.25 -35.68
N ALA A 903 14.78 44.89 -36.91
CA ALA A 903 13.52 45.31 -37.50
C ALA A 903 12.32 44.76 -36.72
N TRP A 904 12.37 43.47 -36.35
CA TRP A 904 11.35 42.86 -35.50
C TRP A 904 11.28 43.52 -34.13
N TRP A 905 12.42 43.80 -33.50
CA TRP A 905 12.48 44.47 -32.19
C TRP A 905 11.73 45.82 -32.21
N ARG A 906 12.00 46.67 -33.21
CA ARG A 906 11.35 47.98 -33.34
C ARG A 906 9.84 47.86 -33.53
N ALA A 907 9.39 46.86 -34.29
CA ALA A 907 7.96 46.60 -34.45
C ALA A 907 7.34 46.12 -33.12
N PHE A 908 8.04 45.26 -32.38
CA PHE A 908 7.58 44.69 -31.13
C PHE A 908 7.48 45.71 -29.98
N THR A 909 8.45 46.62 -29.85
CA THR A 909 8.45 47.63 -28.78
C THR A 909 7.53 48.82 -29.06
N GLY A 910 6.83 48.83 -30.20
CA GLY A 910 6.02 49.97 -30.65
C GLY A 910 6.93 51.17 -30.90
N GLY A 911 7.61 51.17 -32.05
CA GLY A 911 8.60 52.18 -32.45
C GLY A 911 8.22 53.63 -32.19
#